data_AF-A0A0P1AI18-F1
#
_entry.id   AF-A0A0P1AI18-F1
#
_cell.length_a   1.000
_cell.length_b   1.000
_cell.length_c   1.000
_cell.angle_alpha   90.00
_cell.angle_beta   90.00
_cell.angle_gamma   90.00
#
_symmetry.space_group_name_H-M   'P 1'
#
loop_
_entity.id
_entity.type
_entity.pdbx_description
1 polymer ?
#
loop_
_entity_poly.entity_id
_entity_poly.type
_entity_poly.pdbx_seq_one_letter_code
_entity_poly.pdbx_strand_id
1 'polypeptide(L)'
;MDSTGATMRTPRTRRRDLGSLLAPESSAITRSYDGNSFLSTRGLPPLAGGNMKTPRHSYHQRRADIAAAEVDDLVMNMEESASLLYTTDDLTLTSTQRKIKIGLYGILNTVILVPLMISFAQIIFRDPEFQPYMNDLVKLVLVSAAVHQICFTCVSSLPFAMGQVQDAGLIFLSAMCSSIIKSLHVSKGDEFSMEEVLATTLFTMAVSTAVLGAALIITGKLRLASFVQYLPMPVVGGYLAFIGFYALQAGVSMMTTQSIKEPADWIKLADPNALMLSVPGVVAGSAIFWINSRWNHMGVMPCCLAVMLFTFYGLLLITGRSLEDARAAGWVAEPPPSPRTITQIYGFYNFSKINFSHMTDQIPTWIAMYFVVAFSSSLDVAAVETALGKPLDHNHELQTVGVSNLFSGLGGGFTGSYLFSQTIFTLRGKLDSRYVGLIVFVLEIIIVVSPFSIIAYVPKVFFGALQMLVCLDLMTEWLWHARNKLLPREYGIVWLTFLSMVFINLELGIVVGIVIAGFNFIYSYVATSRVHRVMKRSRVERDLRERVMLQNMRMAIVTLELEGFIFFGSSVKVMDEVRRHVLVTTTKKQDVNTLSGASPMVPRHAPSPYVARSLNDTFNDDLTTLDSVFDDHEIHGYSSTPKAGNDESSNLHAARTRYFILDFDKVSGVDATAVRSCFNATKELLAQHGIILIFASVPTDAERLLRVHDVIEQEDGSGGGSLVFDTLDKALEWCEDELLVSNGVFPLSESAPAITSNEEGHHWQLLDDLLPRPDKLHQKTDLVNSQRNEDAGSVLTRKRGETYVTYMLKKEGDTLYRAGDLVNGVYFIGYGKVDVFLPSKIHEGLGPGFRGRKRITRVCQGGLVGASELILHKRHQFSAQAQAPTSVFFLSKSHYARMQKAHPALAARFQQAMLQSMAIGVLESNMTDD
;
A
#
# COMPACT_ATOMS: atom_id res chain seq x y z
N MET A 1 -46.79 -20.20 -17.11
CA MET A 1 -46.41 -20.85 -18.38
C MET A 1 -44.89 -20.89 -18.42
N ASP A 2 -44.19 -21.82 -17.77
CA ASP A 2 -44.38 -23.29 -17.59
C ASP A 2 -43.88 -24.07 -18.84
N SER A 3 -43.31 -25.29 -18.81
CA SER A 3 -42.76 -26.19 -17.77
C SER A 3 -42.22 -27.46 -18.47
N THR A 4 -41.24 -28.26 -18.04
CA THR A 4 -40.23 -28.27 -16.95
C THR A 4 -39.19 -29.37 -17.31
N GLY A 5 -37.97 -29.38 -16.75
CA GLY A 5 -36.95 -30.39 -17.15
C GLY A 5 -35.71 -30.54 -16.27
N ALA A 6 -35.86 -30.87 -14.98
CA ALA A 6 -34.74 -31.19 -14.10
C ALA A 6 -34.51 -32.71 -13.96
N THR A 7 -33.26 -33.16 -13.89
CA THR A 7 -32.89 -34.44 -13.25
C THR A 7 -31.63 -34.28 -12.40
N MET A 8 -31.61 -35.00 -11.28
CA MET A 8 -30.63 -34.86 -10.20
C MET A 8 -30.10 -36.25 -9.83
N ARG A 9 -28.79 -36.39 -9.60
CA ARG A 9 -28.22 -37.54 -8.87
C ARG A 9 -27.19 -37.08 -7.85
N THR A 10 -27.18 -37.76 -6.71
CA THR A 10 -26.52 -37.32 -5.47
C THR A 10 -25.52 -38.41 -4.99
N PRO A 11 -25.15 -38.58 -3.70
CA PRO A 11 -23.77 -38.37 -3.28
C PRO A 11 -23.09 -39.65 -2.72
N ARG A 12 -21.85 -39.52 -2.23
CA ARG A 12 -21.19 -40.55 -1.42
C ARG A 12 -20.86 -40.04 0.00
N THR A 13 -21.56 -40.60 0.98
CA THR A 13 -21.03 -40.83 2.34
C THR A 13 -20.34 -42.22 2.35
N ARG A 14 -19.58 -42.72 3.33
CA ARG A 14 -19.39 -42.53 4.79
C ARG A 14 -17.85 -42.72 5.06
N ARG A 15 -17.25 -42.72 6.26
CA ARG A 15 -17.64 -43.27 7.58
C ARG A 15 -16.70 -42.74 8.70
N ARG A 16 -17.13 -42.79 9.96
CA ARG A 16 -16.28 -42.77 11.18
C ARG A 16 -16.34 -44.16 11.80
N ASP A 17 -15.27 -44.61 12.46
CA ASP A 17 -15.29 -45.69 13.46
C ASP A 17 -14.29 -45.37 14.60
N LEU A 18 -14.33 -46.11 15.72
CA LEU A 18 -13.73 -45.74 17.02
C LEU A 18 -12.71 -46.77 17.59
N GLY A 19 -11.59 -46.26 18.11
CA GLY A 19 -10.93 -46.63 19.39
C GLY A 19 -10.59 -48.07 19.80
N SER A 20 -9.29 -48.35 20.02
CA SER A 20 -8.68 -49.21 21.08
C SER A 20 -7.14 -49.14 20.92
N LEU A 21 -6.36 -48.70 21.90
CA LEU A 21 -5.89 -49.36 23.15
C LEU A 21 -4.77 -50.40 22.96
N LEU A 22 -3.50 -50.00 23.20
CA LEU A 22 -2.59 -50.52 24.25
C LEU A 22 -1.18 -49.83 24.18
N ALA A 23 -0.40 -49.95 25.27
CA ALA A 23 0.93 -49.33 25.51
C ALA A 23 2.00 -50.45 25.72
N PRO A 24 3.26 -50.25 26.23
CA PRO A 24 4.01 -49.08 26.73
C PRO A 24 5.30 -48.83 25.89
N GLU A 25 6.48 -48.32 26.31
CA GLU A 25 7.11 -47.83 27.57
C GLU A 25 8.24 -46.83 27.17
N SER A 26 8.39 -45.61 27.71
CA SER A 26 8.99 -45.18 29.00
C SER A 26 10.51 -45.41 29.19
N SER A 27 11.31 -44.35 29.06
CA SER A 27 12.62 -44.17 29.74
C SER A 27 12.92 -42.67 29.86
N ALA A 28 13.78 -42.25 30.81
CA ALA A 28 13.71 -40.89 31.38
C ALA A 28 15.04 -40.40 32.02
N ILE A 29 15.22 -39.07 32.07
CA ILE A 29 16.15 -38.31 32.96
C ILE A 29 17.66 -38.43 32.53
N THR A 30 18.57 -37.44 32.59
CA THR A 30 18.94 -36.50 33.67
C THR A 30 19.62 -35.18 33.20
N ARG A 31 19.63 -34.20 34.13
CA ARG A 31 20.25 -32.84 34.16
C ARG A 31 21.80 -32.77 34.07
N SER A 32 22.32 -31.62 33.61
CA SER A 32 23.29 -30.72 34.33
C SER A 32 23.55 -29.45 33.47
N TYR A 33 23.33 -28.18 33.85
CA TYR A 33 23.82 -27.29 34.94
C TYR A 33 25.17 -26.57 34.68
N ASP A 34 25.32 -25.39 35.31
CA ASP A 34 26.45 -24.42 35.33
C ASP A 34 26.66 -23.51 34.09
N GLY A 35 27.09 -22.24 34.21
CA GLY A 35 27.19 -21.37 35.40
C GLY A 35 28.22 -20.22 35.31
N ASN A 36 27.80 -18.97 35.63
CA ASN A 36 28.65 -17.75 35.84
C ASN A 36 29.43 -17.19 34.60
N SER A 37 29.92 -15.93 34.54
CA SER A 37 29.97 -14.81 35.51
C SER A 37 30.15 -13.41 34.85
N PHE A 38 29.56 -12.37 35.48
CA PHE A 38 29.98 -10.94 35.61
C PHE A 38 30.78 -10.18 34.52
N LEU A 39 30.33 -8.93 34.21
CA LEU A 39 31.04 -7.71 34.65
C LEU A 39 30.33 -6.35 34.42
N SER A 40 30.49 -5.45 35.41
CA SER A 40 30.47 -3.97 35.39
C SER A 40 29.19 -3.17 35.05
N THR A 41 29.15 -1.94 35.58
CA THR A 41 27.99 -1.03 35.64
C THR A 41 28.28 0.38 35.08
N ARG A 42 27.20 1.15 34.86
CA ARG A 42 27.07 2.61 34.56
C ARG A 42 26.83 2.94 33.08
N GLY A 43 25.89 3.82 32.73
CA GLY A 43 24.82 4.41 33.56
C GLY A 43 24.22 5.68 32.96
N LEU A 44 22.90 5.69 32.70
CA LEU A 44 22.08 6.84 32.28
C LEU A 44 20.67 6.71 32.92
N PRO A 45 19.95 7.82 33.16
CA PRO A 45 18.63 7.78 33.80
C PRO A 45 17.53 7.32 32.83
N PRO A 46 16.47 6.64 33.31
CA PRO A 46 15.29 6.37 32.50
C PRO A 46 14.56 7.69 32.21
N LEU A 47 14.49 8.07 30.93
CA LEU A 47 13.60 9.14 30.49
C LEU A 47 12.15 8.78 30.85
N ALA A 48 11.41 9.74 31.41
CA ALA A 48 10.08 9.51 31.93
C ALA A 48 9.15 8.94 30.85
N GLY A 49 8.52 7.80 31.14
CA GLY A 49 7.59 7.12 30.23
C GLY A 49 6.37 7.98 29.95
N GLY A 50 6.44 8.77 28.88
CA GLY A 50 5.35 9.62 28.42
C GLY A 50 4.18 8.75 27.95
N ASN A 51 3.19 8.56 28.82
CA ASN A 51 1.91 7.93 28.49
C ASN A 51 1.15 8.78 27.45
N MET A 52 1.55 8.66 26.19
CA MET A 52 0.96 9.39 25.07
C MET A 52 -0.41 8.77 24.77
N LYS A 53 -1.44 9.37 25.39
CA LYS A 53 -2.83 8.93 25.30
C LYS A 53 -3.24 8.74 23.84
N THR A 54 -3.81 7.59 23.52
CA THR A 54 -4.59 7.43 22.29
C THR A 54 -5.86 8.28 22.35
N PRO A 55 -6.10 9.19 21.38
CA PRO A 55 -7.42 9.77 21.17
C PRO A 55 -8.41 8.68 20.77
N ARG A 56 -9.73 8.94 20.87
CA ARG A 56 -10.75 7.91 20.55
C ARG A 56 -10.83 7.55 19.06
N HIS A 57 -10.20 8.35 18.19
CA HIS A 57 -10.02 8.08 16.74
C HIS A 57 -8.54 7.90 16.37
N SER A 58 -7.92 6.83 16.88
CA SER A 58 -6.52 6.48 16.59
C SER A 58 -6.37 5.69 15.28
N TYR A 59 -6.31 6.38 14.14
CA TYR A 59 -5.78 5.82 12.90
C TYR A 59 -4.32 5.39 13.09
N HIS A 60 -4.06 4.09 13.01
CA HIS A 60 -2.71 3.52 13.00
C HIS A 60 -2.58 2.42 11.95
N GLN A 61 -2.15 2.79 10.74
CA GLN A 61 -1.30 1.86 9.98
C GLN A 61 0.04 1.77 10.72
N ARG A 62 0.33 0.61 11.31
CA ARG A 62 1.66 0.34 11.87
C ARG A 62 2.61 0.11 10.69
N ARG A 63 3.51 1.05 10.42
CA ARG A 63 4.64 0.80 9.51
C ARG A 63 5.42 -0.42 10.02
N ALA A 64 5.54 -1.42 9.16
CA ALA A 64 6.53 -2.48 9.30
C ALA A 64 7.83 -2.01 8.61
N ASP A 65 8.47 -0.98 9.18
CA ASP A 65 9.76 -0.52 8.68
C ASP A 65 10.81 -1.62 8.97
N ILE A 66 11.44 -2.11 7.90
CA ILE A 66 12.30 -3.29 7.93
C ILE A 66 13.69 -2.92 8.47
N ALA A 67 14.07 -3.49 9.61
CA ALA A 67 15.46 -3.62 10.03
C ALA A 67 15.95 -5.04 9.65
N ALA A 68 16.53 -5.17 8.45
CA ALA A 68 17.12 -6.42 7.99
C ALA A 68 18.53 -6.58 8.57
N ALA A 69 18.64 -7.25 9.71
CA ALA A 69 19.91 -7.68 10.29
C ALA A 69 19.76 -9.08 10.90
N GLU A 70 20.70 -9.95 10.55
CA GLU A 70 21.01 -11.26 11.15
C GLU A 70 19.86 -12.31 11.21
N VAL A 71 20.03 -13.36 10.40
CA VAL A 71 19.32 -14.63 10.52
C VAL A 71 20.35 -15.73 10.77
N ASP A 72 20.34 -16.30 11.98
CA ASP A 72 20.59 -17.73 12.23
C ASP A 72 20.09 -18.08 13.65
N ASP A 73 19.91 -19.38 13.92
CA ASP A 73 19.61 -20.00 15.23
C ASP A 73 18.47 -19.42 16.11
N LEU A 74 17.22 -19.86 15.84
CA LEU A 74 16.38 -20.55 16.85
C LEU A 74 15.05 -21.09 16.26
N VAL A 75 15.03 -22.38 15.91
CA VAL A 75 13.79 -23.12 15.60
C VAL A 75 13.50 -24.14 16.71
N MET A 76 13.09 -23.66 17.89
CA MET A 76 12.47 -24.49 18.94
C MET A 76 11.42 -23.72 19.78
N ASN A 77 10.38 -24.45 20.20
CA ASN A 77 9.41 -24.16 21.26
C ASN A 77 8.72 -22.77 21.27
N MET A 78 8.00 -22.46 20.18
CA MET A 78 7.05 -21.34 20.16
C MET A 78 5.68 -21.65 20.83
N GLU A 79 5.38 -22.90 21.16
CA GLU A 79 4.11 -23.29 21.82
C GLU A 79 4.12 -23.19 23.35
N GLU A 80 5.22 -23.54 24.03
CA GLU A 80 5.31 -23.41 25.50
C GLU A 80 5.36 -21.94 25.94
N SER A 81 6.16 -21.13 25.25
CA SER A 81 6.35 -19.70 25.51
C SER A 81 5.04 -18.89 25.43
N ALA A 82 4.07 -19.35 24.63
CA ALA A 82 2.77 -18.73 24.51
C ALA A 82 1.87 -18.96 25.76
N SER A 83 2.11 -20.02 26.54
CA SER A 83 1.27 -20.36 27.70
C SER A 83 1.49 -19.44 28.91
N LEU A 84 2.73 -19.01 29.15
CA LEU A 84 3.14 -18.26 30.34
C LEU A 84 2.79 -16.76 30.32
N LEU A 85 2.38 -16.23 29.17
CA LEU A 85 1.93 -14.83 29.02
C LEU A 85 0.41 -14.64 29.12
N TYR A 86 -0.35 -15.74 29.29
CA TYR A 86 -1.81 -15.69 29.46
C TYR A 86 -2.29 -15.84 30.92
N THR A 87 -1.38 -15.86 31.89
CA THR A 87 -1.69 -16.18 33.30
C THR A 87 -1.67 -14.98 34.27
N THR A 88 -2.40 -13.91 33.96
CA THR A 88 -3.02 -13.00 34.95
C THR A 88 -4.32 -12.39 34.41
N ASP A 89 -5.30 -12.20 35.30
CA ASP A 89 -6.54 -11.40 35.19
C ASP A 89 -7.77 -11.88 34.37
N ASP A 90 -7.73 -12.93 33.54
CA ASP A 90 -8.98 -13.50 32.98
C ASP A 90 -9.71 -14.43 33.97
N LEU A 91 -10.20 -13.83 35.07
CA LEU A 91 -11.20 -14.43 35.97
C LEU A 91 -12.46 -14.78 35.16
N THR A 92 -12.72 -16.07 35.00
CA THR A 92 -13.81 -16.60 34.18
C THR A 92 -15.18 -16.31 34.82
N LEU A 93 -15.75 -15.15 34.46
CA LEU A 93 -17.08 -14.69 34.91
C LEU A 93 -18.11 -15.82 34.86
N THR A 94 -18.69 -16.14 36.02
CA THR A 94 -19.75 -17.15 36.14
C THR A 94 -20.92 -16.84 35.20
N SER A 95 -21.71 -17.86 34.82
CA SER A 95 -22.87 -17.68 33.93
C SER A 95 -23.81 -16.55 34.40
N THR A 96 -24.03 -16.45 35.71
CA THR A 96 -24.82 -15.37 36.33
C THR A 96 -24.15 -14.00 36.20
N GLN A 97 -22.86 -13.87 36.53
CA GLN A 97 -22.11 -12.61 36.36
C GLN A 97 -22.04 -12.16 34.89
N ARG A 98 -21.87 -13.10 33.94
CA ARG A 98 -21.89 -12.81 32.50
C ARG A 98 -23.27 -12.27 32.06
N LYS A 99 -24.37 -12.89 32.49
CA LYS A 99 -25.74 -12.41 32.22
C LYS A 99 -25.99 -11.02 32.81
N ILE A 100 -25.56 -10.77 34.05
CA ILE A 100 -25.64 -9.44 34.69
C ILE A 100 -24.84 -8.41 33.90
N LYS A 101 -23.61 -8.74 33.46
CA LYS A 101 -22.77 -7.84 32.66
C LYS A 101 -23.40 -7.52 31.29
N ILE A 102 -24.02 -8.51 30.62
CA ILE A 102 -24.80 -8.31 29.38
C ILE A 102 -25.96 -7.34 29.62
N GLY A 103 -26.76 -7.56 30.67
CA GLY A 103 -27.88 -6.68 31.02
C GLY A 103 -27.44 -5.25 31.33
N LEU A 104 -26.40 -5.10 32.14
CA LEU A 104 -25.80 -3.80 32.46
C LEU A 104 -25.30 -3.06 31.22
N TYR A 105 -24.64 -3.75 30.27
CA TYR A 105 -24.18 -3.13 29.04
C TYR A 105 -25.34 -2.73 28.12
N GLY A 106 -26.42 -3.50 28.04
CA GLY A 106 -27.62 -3.12 27.27
C GLY A 106 -28.27 -1.85 27.82
N ILE A 107 -28.41 -1.77 29.15
CA ILE A 107 -28.94 -0.59 29.85
C ILE A 107 -28.00 0.62 29.67
N LEU A 108 -26.69 0.45 29.86
CA LEU A 108 -25.71 1.54 29.70
C LEU A 108 -25.68 2.09 28.26
N ASN A 109 -25.72 1.22 27.24
CA ASN A 109 -25.85 1.66 25.85
C ASN A 109 -27.15 2.44 25.66
N THR A 110 -28.30 1.93 26.11
CA THR A 110 -29.60 2.64 25.99
C THR A 110 -29.58 4.04 26.63
N VAL A 111 -28.99 4.17 27.82
CA VAL A 111 -28.86 5.46 28.54
C VAL A 111 -27.99 6.47 27.77
N ILE A 112 -27.06 6.02 26.93
CA ILE A 112 -26.25 6.87 26.04
C ILE A 112 -26.99 7.16 24.73
N LEU A 113 -27.61 6.14 24.13
CA LEU A 113 -28.20 6.17 22.79
C LEU A 113 -29.48 6.99 22.74
N VAL A 114 -30.41 6.84 23.69
CA VAL A 114 -31.69 7.57 23.65
C VAL A 114 -31.51 9.09 23.66
N PRO A 115 -30.65 9.69 24.52
CA PRO A 115 -30.30 11.10 24.41
C PRO A 115 -29.69 11.50 23.05
N LEU A 116 -28.85 10.65 22.46
CA LEU A 116 -28.23 10.90 21.17
C LEU A 116 -29.26 10.90 20.04
N MET A 117 -30.21 9.96 20.05
CA MET A 117 -31.31 9.90 19.08
C MET A 117 -32.23 11.12 19.18
N ILE A 118 -32.50 11.61 20.40
CA ILE A 118 -33.25 12.88 20.59
C ILE A 118 -32.46 14.06 20.00
N SER A 119 -31.16 14.15 20.27
CA SER A 119 -30.28 15.17 19.66
C SER A 119 -30.22 15.06 18.13
N PHE A 120 -30.22 13.85 17.57
CA PHE A 120 -30.23 13.62 16.12
C PHE A 120 -31.55 14.03 15.46
N ALA A 121 -32.69 13.87 16.15
CA ALA A 121 -33.97 14.44 15.71
C ALA A 121 -33.90 15.98 15.59
N GLN A 122 -33.22 16.68 16.50
CA GLN A 122 -33.01 18.14 16.43
C GLN A 122 -32.13 18.56 15.25
N ILE A 123 -31.24 17.68 14.76
CA ILE A 123 -30.41 17.95 13.58
C ILE A 123 -31.24 17.81 12.31
N ILE A 124 -32.02 16.72 12.18
CA ILE A 124 -32.89 16.48 11.01
C ILE A 124 -33.99 17.57 10.96
N PHE A 125 -34.77 17.69 12.02
CA PHE A 125 -35.95 18.55 12.09
C PHE A 125 -35.63 19.93 12.67
N ARG A 126 -34.51 20.50 12.21
CA ARG A 126 -33.96 21.75 12.74
C ARG A 126 -34.81 22.99 12.40
N ASP A 127 -35.66 22.90 11.39
CA ASP A 127 -36.51 24.01 10.98
C ASP A 127 -37.53 24.40 12.07
N PRO A 128 -37.75 25.71 12.35
CA PRO A 128 -38.78 26.19 13.28
C PRO A 128 -40.17 25.57 13.07
N GLU A 129 -40.59 25.31 11.83
CA GLU A 129 -41.91 24.72 11.54
C GLU A 129 -42.10 23.34 12.17
N PHE A 130 -41.03 22.54 12.33
CA PHE A 130 -41.11 21.22 12.95
C PHE A 130 -41.16 21.24 14.49
N GLN A 131 -40.86 22.38 15.14
CA GLN A 131 -40.75 22.44 16.60
C GLN A 131 -42.03 22.03 17.36
N PRO A 132 -43.26 22.40 16.94
CA PRO A 132 -44.50 21.92 17.57
C PRO A 132 -44.69 20.39 17.48
N TYR A 133 -44.11 19.76 16.47
CA TYR A 133 -44.22 18.32 16.18
C TYR A 133 -43.03 17.52 16.72
N MET A 134 -42.01 18.18 17.27
CA MET A 134 -40.74 17.57 17.69
C MET A 134 -40.91 16.39 18.66
N ASN A 135 -41.92 16.45 19.54
CA ASN A 135 -42.30 15.36 20.44
C ASN A 135 -42.62 14.04 19.69
N ASP A 136 -43.28 14.14 18.53
CA ASP A 136 -43.68 13.01 17.70
C ASP A 136 -42.55 12.56 16.76
N LEU A 137 -41.82 13.53 16.21
CA LEU A 137 -40.69 13.29 15.29
C LEU A 137 -39.53 12.57 16.00
N VAL A 138 -39.26 12.90 17.27
CA VAL A 138 -38.35 12.15 18.16
C VAL A 138 -38.75 10.68 18.27
N LYS A 139 -40.05 10.36 18.34
CA LYS A 139 -40.51 8.96 18.41
C LYS A 139 -40.26 8.21 17.10
N LEU A 140 -40.41 8.85 15.95
CA LEU A 140 -40.06 8.25 14.65
C LEU A 140 -38.56 7.96 14.56
N VAL A 141 -37.69 8.86 15.05
CA VAL A 141 -36.23 8.63 15.09
C VAL A 141 -35.89 7.46 16.03
N LEU A 142 -36.58 7.31 17.16
CA LEU A 142 -36.42 6.16 18.06
C LEU A 142 -36.95 4.85 17.48
N VAL A 143 -38.02 4.86 16.67
CA VAL A 143 -38.44 3.68 15.87
C VAL A 143 -37.37 3.31 14.85
N SER A 144 -36.81 4.29 14.14
CA SER A 144 -35.71 4.09 13.19
C SER A 144 -34.50 3.45 13.88
N ALA A 145 -34.09 3.98 15.04
CA ALA A 145 -33.01 3.42 15.86
C ALA A 145 -33.25 1.95 16.22
N ALA A 146 -34.46 1.62 16.72
CA ALA A 146 -34.86 0.26 17.04
C ALA A 146 -34.82 -0.67 15.81
N VAL A 147 -35.26 -0.19 14.63
CA VAL A 147 -35.21 -0.96 13.38
C VAL A 147 -33.76 -1.21 12.93
N HIS A 148 -32.85 -0.23 13.04
CA HIS A 148 -31.43 -0.49 12.82
C HIS A 148 -30.90 -1.50 13.83
N GLN A 149 -31.16 -1.32 15.13
CA GLN A 149 -30.59 -2.17 16.16
C GLN A 149 -31.02 -3.63 16.01
N ILE A 150 -32.29 -3.92 15.70
CA ILE A 150 -32.72 -5.30 15.44
C ILE A 150 -32.12 -5.86 14.14
N CYS A 151 -32.00 -5.06 13.07
CA CYS A 151 -31.36 -5.49 11.82
C CYS A 151 -29.90 -5.88 12.04
N PHE A 152 -29.10 -5.06 12.74
CA PHE A 152 -27.71 -5.40 13.07
C PHE A 152 -27.62 -6.60 14.01
N THR A 153 -28.48 -6.66 15.05
CA THR A 153 -28.56 -7.78 15.99
C THR A 153 -28.84 -9.10 15.28
N CYS A 154 -29.60 -9.10 14.19
CA CYS A 154 -29.91 -10.29 13.39
C CYS A 154 -28.91 -10.59 12.26
N VAL A 155 -28.41 -9.57 11.54
CA VAL A 155 -27.72 -9.75 10.25
C VAL A 155 -26.19 -9.59 10.34
N SER A 156 -25.67 -8.71 11.22
CA SER A 156 -24.22 -8.48 11.32
C SER A 156 -23.46 -9.75 11.67
N SER A 157 -22.24 -9.92 11.14
CA SER A 157 -21.32 -10.96 11.64
C SER A 157 -20.90 -10.72 13.10
N LEU A 158 -20.90 -9.45 13.55
CA LEU A 158 -20.50 -9.01 14.87
C LEU A 158 -21.68 -9.13 15.88
N PRO A 159 -21.64 -10.05 16.85
CA PRO A 159 -22.78 -10.26 17.76
C PRO A 159 -22.99 -9.11 18.76
N PHE A 160 -22.03 -8.20 18.91
CA PHE A 160 -22.08 -7.03 19.80
C PHE A 160 -22.30 -5.70 19.05
N ALA A 161 -22.70 -5.76 17.78
CA ALA A 161 -22.92 -4.58 16.94
C ALA A 161 -24.00 -3.63 17.50
N MET A 162 -23.67 -2.34 17.52
CA MET A 162 -24.63 -1.25 17.79
C MET A 162 -25.00 -0.59 16.47
N GLY A 163 -26.22 -0.84 16.01
CA GLY A 163 -26.78 -0.32 14.76
C GLY A 163 -27.83 0.74 15.08
N GLN A 164 -27.61 1.99 14.65
CA GLN A 164 -28.38 3.15 15.10
C GLN A 164 -28.50 4.18 13.96
N VAL A 165 -29.36 5.19 14.12
CA VAL A 165 -29.36 6.35 13.21
C VAL A 165 -27.99 7.04 13.28
N GLN A 166 -27.42 7.43 12.13
CA GLN A 166 -26.01 7.88 12.03
C GLN A 166 -25.90 9.36 11.63
N ASP A 167 -25.00 10.07 12.31
CA ASP A 167 -24.60 11.47 12.08
C ASP A 167 -24.27 11.79 10.60
N ALA A 168 -23.52 10.92 9.94
CA ALA A 168 -23.14 11.02 8.53
C ALA A 168 -24.31 11.12 7.53
N GLY A 169 -25.54 10.75 7.92
CA GLY A 169 -26.74 10.95 7.09
C GLY A 169 -27.63 12.13 7.50
N LEU A 170 -27.58 12.55 8.78
CA LEU A 170 -28.51 13.55 9.34
C LEU A 170 -28.48 14.89 8.60
N ILE A 171 -27.28 15.34 8.20
CA ILE A 171 -27.10 16.65 7.57
C ILE A 171 -27.76 16.73 6.18
N PHE A 172 -27.76 15.62 5.44
CA PHE A 172 -28.46 15.51 4.16
C PHE A 172 -29.97 15.40 4.36
N LEU A 173 -30.44 14.65 5.36
CA LEU A 173 -31.85 14.62 5.74
C LEU A 173 -32.36 16.01 6.15
N SER A 174 -31.56 16.77 6.91
CA SER A 174 -31.85 18.15 7.34
C SER A 174 -31.86 19.15 6.17
N ALA A 175 -30.91 19.01 5.24
CA ALA A 175 -30.88 19.77 4.00
C ALA A 175 -32.15 19.51 3.16
N MET A 176 -32.55 18.25 2.98
CA MET A 176 -33.78 17.88 2.28
C MET A 176 -35.05 18.40 3.01
N CYS A 177 -35.11 18.34 4.34
CA CYS A 177 -36.20 18.94 5.13
C CYS A 177 -36.32 20.45 4.88
N SER A 178 -35.19 21.16 4.96
CA SER A 178 -35.12 22.62 4.74
C SER A 178 -35.44 23.00 3.29
N SER A 179 -35.02 22.18 2.34
CA SER A 179 -35.28 22.32 0.90
C SER A 179 -36.78 22.19 0.59
N ILE A 180 -37.44 21.14 1.12
CA ILE A 180 -38.87 20.88 0.90
C ILE A 180 -39.75 21.97 1.53
N ILE A 181 -39.42 22.46 2.74
CA ILE A 181 -40.12 23.62 3.32
C ILE A 181 -39.98 24.84 2.41
N LYS A 182 -38.75 25.15 1.98
CA LYS A 182 -38.47 26.31 1.12
C LYS A 182 -39.19 26.21 -0.22
N SER A 183 -39.21 25.03 -0.86
CA SER A 183 -39.85 24.85 -2.16
C SER A 183 -41.38 24.91 -2.07
N LEU A 184 -41.99 24.33 -1.03
CA LEU A 184 -43.43 24.43 -0.78
C LEU A 184 -43.86 25.87 -0.48
N HIS A 185 -43.10 26.59 0.37
CA HIS A 185 -43.37 27.99 0.70
C HIS A 185 -43.26 28.90 -0.52
N VAL A 186 -42.24 28.71 -1.38
CA VAL A 186 -42.15 29.41 -2.68
C VAL A 186 -43.28 29.02 -3.65
N SER A 187 -43.76 27.78 -3.63
CA SER A 187 -44.80 27.30 -4.56
C SER A 187 -46.23 27.65 -4.14
N LYS A 188 -46.51 27.96 -2.87
CA LYS A 188 -47.87 28.15 -2.33
C LYS A 188 -48.08 29.42 -1.51
N GLY A 189 -47.02 30.15 -1.15
CA GLY A 189 -47.13 31.28 -0.23
C GLY A 189 -47.79 30.87 1.09
N ASP A 190 -48.70 31.69 1.60
CA ASP A 190 -49.37 31.49 2.90
C ASP A 190 -50.42 30.35 2.92
N GLU A 191 -50.75 29.72 1.78
CA GLU A 191 -51.73 28.60 1.73
C GLU A 191 -51.12 27.22 2.08
N PHE A 192 -49.85 27.15 2.50
CA PHE A 192 -49.19 25.88 2.80
C PHE A 192 -49.74 25.22 4.08
N SER A 193 -50.09 23.93 4.02
CA SER A 193 -50.47 23.14 5.19
C SER A 193 -49.28 22.38 5.75
N MET A 194 -49.06 22.47 7.07
CA MET A 194 -48.03 21.69 7.76
C MET A 194 -48.26 20.16 7.65
N GLU A 195 -49.49 19.71 7.37
CA GLU A 195 -49.76 18.30 7.07
C GLU A 195 -49.17 17.86 5.72
N GLU A 196 -49.12 18.76 4.73
CA GLU A 196 -48.50 18.52 3.42
C GLU A 196 -46.97 18.55 3.53
N VAL A 197 -46.44 19.48 4.33
CA VAL A 197 -45.01 19.53 4.68
C VAL A 197 -44.58 18.23 5.38
N LEU A 198 -45.29 17.79 6.41
CA LEU A 198 -45.00 16.56 7.14
C LEU A 198 -45.11 15.33 6.23
N ALA A 199 -46.20 15.19 5.46
CA ALA A 199 -46.39 14.05 4.57
C ALA A 199 -45.28 13.98 3.49
N THR A 200 -45.02 15.09 2.81
CA THR A 200 -43.99 15.15 1.75
C THR A 200 -42.58 14.93 2.31
N THR A 201 -42.24 15.57 3.43
CA THR A 201 -40.89 15.48 4.01
C THR A 201 -40.61 14.10 4.60
N LEU A 202 -41.52 13.56 5.42
CA LEU A 202 -41.35 12.23 6.02
C LEU A 202 -41.34 11.12 4.95
N PHE A 203 -42.22 11.20 3.95
CA PHE A 203 -42.19 10.25 2.84
C PHE A 203 -40.90 10.35 2.01
N THR A 204 -40.41 11.56 1.73
CA THR A 204 -39.15 11.73 0.99
C THR A 204 -37.98 11.11 1.74
N MET A 205 -37.83 11.38 3.04
CA MET A 205 -36.76 10.76 3.84
C MET A 205 -36.88 9.24 3.94
N ALA A 206 -38.10 8.71 4.07
CA ALA A 206 -38.36 7.28 4.07
C ALA A 206 -37.92 6.60 2.76
N VAL A 207 -38.28 7.19 1.61
CA VAL A 207 -37.86 6.72 0.28
C VAL A 207 -36.36 6.87 0.10
N SER A 208 -35.78 8.04 0.41
CA SER A 208 -34.33 8.30 0.35
C SER A 208 -33.53 7.29 1.18
N THR A 209 -34.02 6.93 2.37
CA THR A 209 -33.41 5.93 3.27
C THR A 209 -33.55 4.51 2.70
N ALA A 210 -34.73 4.15 2.17
CA ALA A 210 -34.95 2.84 1.56
C ALA A 210 -34.08 2.62 0.32
N VAL A 211 -33.99 3.62 -0.56
CA VAL A 211 -33.15 3.58 -1.78
C VAL A 211 -31.66 3.62 -1.44
N LEU A 212 -31.25 4.36 -0.39
CA LEU A 212 -29.89 4.28 0.17
C LEU A 212 -29.58 2.84 0.59
N GLY A 213 -30.49 2.19 1.32
CA GLY A 213 -30.33 0.81 1.75
C GLY A 213 -30.19 -0.17 0.58
N ALA A 214 -31.04 -0.04 -0.43
CA ALA A 214 -30.95 -0.84 -1.66
C ALA A 214 -29.62 -0.62 -2.40
N ALA A 215 -29.16 0.63 -2.54
CA ALA A 215 -27.89 0.96 -3.18
C ALA A 215 -26.69 0.35 -2.43
N LEU A 216 -26.64 0.45 -1.10
CA LEU A 216 -25.60 -0.17 -0.28
C LEU A 216 -25.57 -1.71 -0.41
N ILE A 217 -26.75 -2.36 -0.47
CA ILE A 217 -26.85 -3.81 -0.73
C ILE A 217 -26.27 -4.16 -2.11
N ILE A 218 -26.59 -3.37 -3.14
CA ILE A 218 -26.07 -3.57 -4.51
C ILE A 218 -24.55 -3.42 -4.53
N THR A 219 -24.02 -2.36 -3.93
CA THR A 219 -22.57 -2.07 -3.85
C THR A 219 -21.80 -3.18 -3.14
N GLY A 220 -22.31 -3.71 -2.02
CA GLY A 220 -21.70 -4.88 -1.37
C GLY A 220 -21.79 -6.16 -2.22
N LYS A 221 -22.93 -6.43 -2.88
CA LYS A 221 -23.09 -7.60 -3.76
C LYS A 221 -22.17 -7.57 -4.98
N LEU A 222 -21.93 -6.38 -5.54
CA LEU A 222 -20.98 -6.15 -6.64
C LEU A 222 -19.52 -6.12 -6.18
N ARG A 223 -19.25 -6.28 -4.87
CA ARG A 223 -17.93 -6.20 -4.23
C ARG A 223 -17.23 -4.85 -4.39
N LEU A 224 -18.02 -3.77 -4.48
CA LEU A 224 -17.56 -2.40 -4.71
C LEU A 224 -17.29 -1.62 -3.40
N ALA A 225 -17.33 -2.25 -2.22
CA ALA A 225 -17.02 -1.58 -0.95
C ALA A 225 -15.59 -0.97 -0.95
N SER A 226 -14.63 -1.64 -1.59
CA SER A 226 -13.28 -1.12 -1.79
C SER A 226 -13.22 0.10 -2.73
N PHE A 227 -14.15 0.24 -3.67
CA PHE A 227 -14.22 1.44 -4.52
C PHE A 227 -14.75 2.66 -3.75
N VAL A 228 -15.73 2.45 -2.87
CA VAL A 228 -16.25 3.49 -1.98
C VAL A 228 -15.13 4.08 -1.11
N GLN A 229 -14.22 3.24 -0.62
CA GLN A 229 -13.08 3.63 0.23
C GLN A 229 -12.06 4.59 -0.44
N TYR A 230 -12.17 4.87 -1.76
CA TYR A 230 -11.32 5.87 -2.44
C TYR A 230 -11.78 7.33 -2.26
N LEU A 231 -12.89 7.61 -1.55
CA LEU A 231 -13.32 8.98 -1.30
C LEU A 231 -12.23 9.73 -0.49
N PRO A 232 -11.66 10.85 -0.99
CA PRO A 232 -10.45 11.40 -0.38
C PRO A 232 -10.64 11.86 1.07
N MET A 233 -9.85 11.27 1.97
CA MET A 233 -9.87 11.57 3.42
C MET A 233 -9.88 13.06 3.79
N PRO A 234 -9.17 13.98 3.09
CA PRO A 234 -9.26 15.41 3.37
C PRO A 234 -10.65 16.03 3.18
N VAL A 235 -11.43 15.53 2.21
CA VAL A 235 -12.81 16.00 1.96
C VAL A 235 -13.74 15.54 3.06
N VAL A 236 -13.57 14.28 3.50
CA VAL A 236 -14.34 13.72 4.61
C VAL A 236 -13.98 14.37 5.94
N GLY A 237 -12.72 14.78 6.12
CA GLY A 237 -12.30 15.54 7.29
C GLY A 237 -12.98 16.90 7.40
N GLY A 238 -13.05 17.67 6.30
CA GLY A 238 -13.77 18.95 6.31
C GLY A 238 -15.29 18.78 6.45
N TYR A 239 -15.84 17.72 5.88
CA TYR A 239 -17.24 17.31 6.08
C TYR A 239 -17.57 16.95 7.54
N LEU A 240 -16.74 16.13 8.20
CA LEU A 240 -16.91 15.77 9.60
C LEU A 240 -16.73 16.97 10.53
N ALA A 241 -15.78 17.88 10.22
CA ALA A 241 -15.68 19.17 10.90
C ALA A 241 -16.96 20.02 10.73
N PHE A 242 -17.59 19.99 9.54
CA PHE A 242 -18.85 20.68 9.28
C PHE A 242 -20.02 20.08 10.07
N ILE A 243 -20.12 18.75 10.19
CA ILE A 243 -21.09 18.12 11.11
C ILE A 243 -20.87 18.62 12.54
N GLY A 244 -19.63 18.70 13.02
CA GLY A 244 -19.32 19.22 14.35
C GLY A 244 -19.83 20.65 14.55
N PHE A 245 -19.56 21.55 13.59
CA PHE A 245 -20.05 22.92 13.61
C PHE A 245 -21.59 22.99 13.54
N TYR A 246 -22.23 22.16 12.71
CA TYR A 246 -23.69 22.12 12.57
C TYR A 246 -24.37 21.55 13.83
N ALA A 247 -23.75 20.59 14.51
CA ALA A 247 -24.19 20.08 15.79
C ALA A 247 -24.22 21.21 16.84
N LEU A 248 -23.15 22.01 16.96
CA LEU A 248 -23.13 23.21 17.80
C LEU A 248 -24.28 24.18 17.45
N GLN A 249 -24.46 24.51 16.17
CA GLN A 249 -25.56 25.37 15.74
C GLN A 249 -26.94 24.81 16.15
N ALA A 250 -27.19 23.51 15.96
CA ALA A 250 -28.44 22.85 16.31
C ALA A 250 -28.68 22.83 17.83
N GLY A 251 -27.65 22.46 18.61
CA GLY A 251 -27.70 22.44 20.07
C GLY A 251 -27.96 23.80 20.68
N VAL A 252 -27.34 24.86 20.16
CA VAL A 252 -27.56 26.23 20.63
C VAL A 252 -28.95 26.73 20.22
N SER A 253 -29.39 26.53 18.96
CA SER A 253 -30.74 26.88 18.52
C SER A 253 -31.84 26.27 19.39
N MET A 254 -31.70 24.98 19.73
CA MET A 254 -32.66 24.29 20.58
C MET A 254 -32.59 24.73 22.05
N MET A 255 -31.42 25.15 22.57
CA MET A 255 -31.34 25.75 23.91
C MET A 255 -32.02 27.13 24.00
N THR A 256 -31.80 28.00 23.02
CA THR A 256 -32.31 29.39 23.05
C THR A 256 -33.69 29.56 22.42
N THR A 257 -34.23 28.52 21.79
CA THR A 257 -35.43 28.55 20.93
C THR A 257 -35.34 29.53 19.74
N GLN A 258 -34.12 29.94 19.35
CA GLN A 258 -33.88 30.83 18.22
C GLN A 258 -33.31 30.05 17.01
N SER A 259 -33.80 30.35 15.80
CA SER A 259 -33.20 29.82 14.56
C SER A 259 -31.85 30.48 14.28
N ILE A 260 -30.77 29.68 14.23
CA ILE A 260 -29.38 30.11 14.02
C ILE A 260 -28.77 29.37 12.82
N LYS A 261 -29.38 29.54 11.65
CA LYS A 261 -29.01 28.83 10.42
C LYS A 261 -27.79 29.49 9.77
N GLU A 262 -27.84 30.80 9.58
CA GLU A 262 -26.87 31.55 8.79
C GLU A 262 -25.74 32.17 9.63
N PRO A 263 -24.57 32.50 9.03
CA PRO A 263 -23.50 33.23 9.73
C PRO A 263 -23.95 34.57 10.36
N ALA A 264 -24.97 35.22 9.80
CA ALA A 264 -25.56 36.43 10.38
C ALA A 264 -26.38 36.16 11.65
N ASP A 265 -27.02 34.99 11.77
CA ASP A 265 -27.92 34.68 12.89
C ASP A 265 -27.20 34.59 14.24
N TRP A 266 -25.88 34.38 14.26
CA TRP A 266 -25.09 34.31 15.49
C TRP A 266 -25.19 35.59 16.33
N ILE A 267 -25.55 36.73 15.74
CA ILE A 267 -25.81 37.98 16.49
C ILE A 267 -27.02 37.86 17.44
N LYS A 268 -27.96 36.95 17.18
CA LYS A 268 -29.12 36.69 18.06
C LYS A 268 -28.68 36.20 19.45
N LEU A 269 -27.51 35.56 19.54
CA LEU A 269 -26.90 35.14 20.80
C LEU A 269 -26.32 36.29 21.63
N ALA A 270 -26.39 37.55 21.17
CA ALA A 270 -26.10 38.71 22.01
C ALA A 270 -27.26 39.05 22.97
N ASP A 271 -28.45 38.48 22.78
CA ASP A 271 -29.57 38.60 23.73
C ASP A 271 -29.20 37.98 25.09
N PRO A 272 -29.32 38.71 26.21
CA PRO A 272 -29.08 38.18 27.55
C PRO A 272 -29.85 36.89 27.88
N ASN A 273 -31.07 36.70 27.36
CA ASN A 273 -31.83 35.47 27.59
C ASN A 273 -31.24 34.29 26.83
N ALA A 274 -30.87 34.50 25.56
CA ALA A 274 -30.15 33.52 24.75
C ALA A 274 -28.80 33.13 25.37
N LEU A 275 -28.04 34.09 25.92
CA LEU A 275 -26.81 33.80 26.67
C LEU A 275 -27.09 32.97 27.93
N MET A 276 -28.07 33.36 28.74
CA MET A 276 -28.43 32.64 29.97
C MET A 276 -28.79 31.17 29.71
N LEU A 277 -29.51 30.88 28.63
CA LEU A 277 -29.92 29.53 28.25
C LEU A 277 -28.81 28.70 27.58
N SER A 278 -27.95 29.32 26.76
CA SER A 278 -26.95 28.60 25.97
C SER A 278 -25.61 28.37 26.69
N VAL A 279 -25.10 29.36 27.43
CA VAL A 279 -23.77 29.29 28.07
C VAL A 279 -23.64 28.09 29.02
N PRO A 280 -24.62 27.73 29.87
CA PRO A 280 -24.52 26.55 30.73
C PRO A 280 -24.35 25.24 29.95
N GLY A 281 -25.01 25.09 28.80
CA GLY A 281 -24.88 23.90 27.96
C GLY A 281 -23.55 23.84 27.22
N VAL A 282 -23.07 24.98 26.69
CA VAL A 282 -21.74 25.09 26.07
C VAL A 282 -20.63 24.77 27.07
N VAL A 283 -20.71 25.30 28.30
CA VAL A 283 -19.77 25.01 29.38
C VAL A 283 -19.85 23.55 29.82
N ALA A 284 -21.06 23.00 29.99
CA ALA A 284 -21.24 21.60 30.39
C ALA A 284 -20.70 20.62 29.32
N GLY A 285 -21.00 20.84 28.03
CA GLY A 285 -20.46 20.01 26.95
C GLY A 285 -18.94 20.09 26.85
N SER A 286 -18.37 21.28 27.02
CA SER A 286 -16.91 21.50 27.07
C SER A 286 -16.25 20.78 28.24
N ALA A 287 -16.89 20.82 29.43
CA ALA A 287 -16.42 20.08 30.59
C ALA A 287 -16.49 18.56 30.36
N ILE A 288 -17.57 18.04 29.75
CA ILE A 288 -17.72 16.62 29.43
C ILE A 288 -16.67 16.17 28.42
N PHE A 289 -16.35 16.98 27.40
CA PHE A 289 -15.28 16.70 26.44
C PHE A 289 -13.91 16.63 27.14
N TRP A 290 -13.56 17.63 27.95
CA TRP A 290 -12.31 17.67 28.69
C TRP A 290 -12.16 16.49 29.68
N ILE A 291 -13.24 16.17 30.40
CA ILE A 291 -13.33 15.02 31.32
C ILE A 291 -13.10 13.70 30.57
N ASN A 292 -13.78 13.48 29.44
CA ASN A 292 -13.61 12.27 28.61
C ASN A 292 -12.19 12.17 28.01
N SER A 293 -11.56 13.30 27.70
CA SER A 293 -10.18 13.40 27.21
C SER A 293 -9.12 13.25 28.31
N ARG A 294 -9.53 13.29 29.59
CA ARG A 294 -8.65 13.16 30.75
C ARG A 294 -8.69 11.79 31.41
N TRP A 295 -9.83 11.09 31.39
CA TRP A 295 -10.03 9.79 32.06
C TRP A 295 -10.63 8.73 31.13
N ASN A 296 -9.84 7.71 30.81
CA ASN A 296 -10.21 6.61 29.91
C ASN A 296 -11.05 5.50 30.60
N HIS A 297 -12.01 5.87 31.46
CA HIS A 297 -12.86 4.91 32.17
C HIS A 297 -14.29 4.86 31.58
N MET A 298 -14.85 3.65 31.44
CA MET A 298 -16.09 3.40 30.70
C MET A 298 -17.33 4.06 31.32
N GLY A 299 -17.38 4.20 32.65
CA GLY A 299 -18.51 4.86 33.33
C GLY A 299 -18.55 6.38 33.21
N VAL A 300 -17.48 7.04 32.72
CA VAL A 300 -17.34 8.51 32.79
C VAL A 300 -18.47 9.24 32.07
N MET A 301 -18.79 8.84 30.84
CA MET A 301 -19.80 9.54 30.03
C MET A 301 -21.23 9.39 30.63
N PRO A 302 -21.72 8.18 30.97
CA PRO A 302 -22.97 8.03 31.73
C PRO A 302 -23.01 8.80 33.05
N CYS A 303 -21.92 8.80 33.84
CA CYS A 303 -21.86 9.55 35.09
C CYS A 303 -21.97 11.07 34.86
N CYS A 304 -21.30 11.61 33.84
CA CYS A 304 -21.43 13.02 33.48
C CYS A 304 -22.87 13.42 33.11
N LEU A 305 -23.57 12.59 32.33
CA LEU A 305 -24.97 12.82 31.96
C LEU A 305 -25.89 12.77 33.19
N ALA A 306 -25.72 11.76 34.05
CA ALA A 306 -26.48 11.63 35.29
C ALA A 306 -26.24 12.83 36.24
N VAL A 307 -24.98 13.24 36.43
CA VAL A 307 -24.62 14.40 37.25
C VAL A 307 -25.27 15.69 36.73
N MET A 308 -25.34 15.89 35.41
CA MET A 308 -25.99 17.08 34.85
C MET A 308 -27.50 17.11 35.14
N LEU A 309 -28.19 15.98 34.99
CA LEU A 309 -29.61 15.85 35.33
C LEU A 309 -29.86 16.07 36.83
N PHE A 310 -29.09 15.43 37.69
CA PHE A 310 -29.19 15.62 39.14
C PHE A 310 -28.87 17.07 39.56
N THR A 311 -27.93 17.73 38.90
CA THR A 311 -27.60 19.15 39.16
C THR A 311 -28.77 20.06 38.81
N PHE A 312 -29.43 19.84 37.66
CA PHE A 312 -30.60 20.62 37.26
C PHE A 312 -31.77 20.47 38.25
N TYR A 313 -32.20 19.24 38.55
CA TYR A 313 -33.29 19.03 39.51
C TYR A 313 -32.92 19.44 40.93
N GLY A 314 -31.66 19.28 41.34
CA GLY A 314 -31.14 19.80 42.60
C GLY A 314 -31.23 21.33 42.69
N LEU A 315 -30.92 22.05 41.61
CA LEU A 315 -31.08 23.51 41.55
C LEU A 315 -32.55 23.94 41.62
N LEU A 316 -33.49 23.22 40.99
CA LEU A 316 -34.92 23.51 41.15
C LEU A 316 -35.37 23.33 42.61
N LEU A 317 -34.97 22.23 43.27
CA LEU A 317 -35.27 21.96 44.67
C LEU A 317 -34.66 23.01 45.61
N ILE A 318 -33.42 23.44 45.38
CA ILE A 318 -32.73 24.45 46.21
C ILE A 318 -33.31 25.85 46.00
N THR A 319 -33.73 26.19 44.77
CA THR A 319 -34.33 27.51 44.46
C THR A 319 -35.83 27.58 44.72
N GLY A 320 -36.47 26.47 45.08
CA GLY A 320 -37.92 26.37 45.31
C GLY A 320 -38.77 26.55 44.04
N ARG A 321 -38.19 26.40 42.85
CA ARG A 321 -38.87 26.57 41.56
C ARG A 321 -39.51 25.27 41.09
N SER A 322 -40.70 25.38 40.51
CA SER A 322 -41.40 24.27 39.86
C SER A 322 -40.78 23.91 38.50
N LEU A 323 -41.18 22.76 37.95
CA LEU A 323 -40.80 22.38 36.59
C LEU A 323 -41.51 23.27 35.55
N GLU A 324 -42.68 23.79 35.91
CA GLU A 324 -43.51 24.71 35.14
C GLU A 324 -42.86 26.10 35.06
N ASP A 325 -42.28 26.61 36.15
CA ASP A 325 -41.41 27.81 36.12
C ASP A 325 -40.21 27.61 35.19
N ALA A 326 -39.63 26.41 35.16
CA ALA A 326 -38.51 26.08 34.29
C ALA A 326 -38.90 25.99 32.81
N ARG A 327 -40.14 25.58 32.49
CA ARG A 327 -40.70 25.65 31.12
C ARG A 327 -40.99 27.09 30.71
N ALA A 328 -41.64 27.88 31.57
CA ALA A 328 -41.93 29.29 31.32
C ALA A 328 -40.65 30.12 31.11
N ALA A 329 -39.57 29.79 31.83
CA ALA A 329 -38.24 30.37 31.63
C ALA A 329 -37.40 29.68 30.53
N GLY A 330 -38.00 28.80 29.71
CA GLY A 330 -37.40 28.24 28.49
C GLY A 330 -36.48 27.02 28.66
N TRP A 331 -36.16 26.58 29.88
CA TRP A 331 -35.15 25.55 30.16
C TRP A 331 -35.57 24.11 29.81
N VAL A 332 -36.88 23.84 29.78
CA VAL A 332 -37.48 22.52 29.48
C VAL A 332 -38.52 22.70 28.38
N ALA A 333 -38.77 21.68 27.56
CA ALA A 333 -39.84 21.77 26.55
C ALA A 333 -41.23 21.63 27.19
N GLU A 334 -42.23 22.20 26.52
CA GLU A 334 -43.63 22.00 26.91
C GLU A 334 -44.11 20.58 26.53
N PRO A 335 -44.94 19.93 27.37
CA PRO A 335 -45.56 18.67 27.02
C PRO A 335 -46.56 18.88 25.87
N PRO A 336 -46.71 17.93 24.93
CA PRO A 336 -47.71 18.04 23.87
C PRO A 336 -49.13 18.07 24.49
N PRO A 337 -50.04 18.92 23.99
CA PRO A 337 -51.37 19.12 24.59
C PRO A 337 -52.24 17.85 24.55
N SER A 338 -51.95 16.93 23.63
CA SER A 338 -52.39 15.53 23.70
C SER A 338 -51.24 14.62 23.24
N PRO A 339 -50.80 13.63 24.04
CA PRO A 339 -49.79 12.67 23.62
C PRO A 339 -50.34 11.77 22.50
N ARG A 340 -49.76 11.86 21.29
CA ARG A 340 -50.12 10.97 20.18
C ARG A 340 -49.55 9.57 20.39
N THR A 341 -50.35 8.56 20.08
CA THR A 341 -49.89 7.17 19.98
C THR A 341 -49.11 6.97 18.68
N ILE A 342 -48.23 5.97 18.62
CA ILE A 342 -47.38 5.76 17.44
C ILE A 342 -48.19 5.54 16.14
N THR A 343 -49.38 4.93 16.24
CA THR A 343 -50.30 4.77 15.09
C THR A 343 -50.91 6.08 14.61
N GLN A 344 -51.11 7.07 15.50
CA GLN A 344 -51.54 8.42 15.12
C GLN A 344 -50.39 9.22 14.48
N ILE A 345 -49.15 9.02 14.95
CA ILE A 345 -47.95 9.64 14.36
C ILE A 345 -47.70 9.10 12.94
N TYR A 346 -47.89 7.81 12.70
CA TYR A 346 -47.89 7.25 11.34
C TYR A 346 -48.99 7.83 10.42
N GLY A 347 -50.02 8.47 10.99
CA GLY A 347 -51.01 9.25 10.23
C GLY A 347 -50.42 10.45 9.48
N PHE A 348 -49.19 10.90 9.80
CA PHE A 348 -48.49 11.92 9.03
C PHE A 348 -48.05 11.44 7.64
N TYR A 349 -47.91 10.13 7.40
CA TYR A 349 -47.54 9.57 6.09
C TYR A 349 -48.76 9.48 5.16
N ASN A 350 -49.46 10.62 4.99
CA ASN A 350 -50.71 10.70 4.25
C ASN A 350 -50.44 10.83 2.75
N PHE A 351 -50.58 9.72 2.02
CA PHE A 351 -50.33 9.63 0.58
C PHE A 351 -51.13 10.64 -0.28
N SER A 352 -52.30 11.10 0.18
CA SER A 352 -53.09 12.12 -0.52
C SER A 352 -52.55 13.55 -0.36
N LYS A 353 -51.52 13.75 0.49
CA LYS A 353 -50.87 15.05 0.77
C LYS A 353 -49.37 15.05 0.42
N ILE A 354 -48.88 14.08 -0.38
CA ILE A 354 -47.49 14.04 -0.85
C ILE A 354 -47.36 14.85 -2.14
N ASN A 355 -46.50 15.85 -2.15
CA ASN A 355 -46.16 16.59 -3.36
C ASN A 355 -44.90 16.02 -4.02
N PHE A 356 -45.09 15.20 -5.06
CA PHE A 356 -44.02 14.45 -5.72
C PHE A 356 -43.06 15.32 -6.55
N SER A 357 -43.41 16.55 -6.94
CA SER A 357 -42.51 17.39 -7.76
C SER A 357 -41.24 17.79 -7.01
N HIS A 358 -41.36 18.15 -5.73
CA HIS A 358 -40.23 18.55 -4.90
C HIS A 358 -39.32 17.38 -4.49
N MET A 359 -39.70 16.13 -4.80
CA MET A 359 -38.85 14.96 -4.53
C MET A 359 -37.69 14.84 -5.52
N THR A 360 -37.87 15.23 -6.79
CA THR A 360 -36.79 15.14 -7.79
C THR A 360 -35.68 16.15 -7.52
N ASP A 361 -36.00 17.28 -6.91
CA ASP A 361 -35.05 18.33 -6.53
C ASP A 361 -34.03 17.83 -5.48
N GLN A 362 -34.37 16.77 -4.73
CA GLN A 362 -33.51 16.22 -3.68
C GLN A 362 -32.49 15.18 -4.19
N ILE A 363 -32.53 14.80 -5.48
CA ILE A 363 -31.64 13.78 -6.06
C ILE A 363 -30.14 14.12 -5.88
N PRO A 364 -29.66 15.38 -6.08
CA PRO A 364 -28.24 15.70 -5.88
C PRO A 364 -27.79 15.50 -4.43
N THR A 365 -28.58 15.98 -3.47
CA THR A 365 -28.35 15.81 -2.03
C THR A 365 -28.38 14.33 -1.63
N TRP A 366 -29.27 13.53 -2.23
CA TRP A 366 -29.31 12.07 -2.03
C TRP A 366 -28.06 11.35 -2.58
N ILE A 367 -27.54 11.74 -3.76
CA ILE A 367 -26.31 11.16 -4.32
C ILE A 367 -25.12 11.44 -3.39
N ALA A 368 -25.00 12.67 -2.89
CA ALA A 368 -23.96 13.04 -1.91
C ALA A 368 -24.10 12.23 -0.61
N MET A 369 -25.33 12.10 -0.08
CA MET A 369 -25.64 11.27 1.09
C MET A 369 -25.25 9.80 0.88
N TYR A 370 -25.53 9.22 -0.30
CA TYR A 370 -25.14 7.84 -0.61
C TYR A 370 -23.63 7.63 -0.50
N PHE A 371 -22.82 8.45 -1.17
CA PHE A 371 -21.37 8.29 -1.15
C PHE A 371 -20.79 8.51 0.25
N VAL A 372 -21.28 9.50 0.98
CA VAL A 372 -20.79 9.83 2.32
C VAL A 372 -21.19 8.78 3.35
N VAL A 373 -22.45 8.33 3.39
CA VAL A 373 -22.87 7.27 4.33
C VAL A 373 -22.19 5.94 3.98
N ALA A 374 -22.03 5.61 2.70
CA ALA A 374 -21.28 4.42 2.28
C ALA A 374 -19.81 4.48 2.74
N PHE A 375 -19.17 5.63 2.63
CA PHE A 375 -17.78 5.82 3.06
C PHE A 375 -17.64 5.77 4.58
N SER A 376 -18.43 6.54 5.34
CA SER A 376 -18.41 6.53 6.80
C SER A 376 -18.65 5.13 7.34
N SER A 377 -19.67 4.43 6.84
CA SER A 377 -19.95 3.04 7.20
C SER A 377 -18.80 2.09 6.90
N SER A 378 -18.05 2.32 5.81
CA SER A 378 -16.87 1.52 5.46
C SER A 378 -15.70 1.79 6.40
N LEU A 379 -15.51 3.04 6.85
CA LEU A 379 -14.55 3.40 7.90
C LEU A 379 -14.93 2.83 9.27
N ASP A 380 -16.21 2.86 9.63
CA ASP A 380 -16.71 2.28 10.89
C ASP A 380 -16.38 0.78 10.95
N VAL A 381 -16.63 0.04 9.86
CA VAL A 381 -16.26 -1.38 9.73
C VAL A 381 -14.75 -1.58 9.84
N ALA A 382 -13.94 -0.82 9.10
CA ALA A 382 -12.47 -0.92 9.16
C ALA A 382 -11.89 -0.58 10.55
N ALA A 383 -12.53 0.35 11.27
CA ALA A 383 -12.15 0.73 12.63
C ALA A 383 -12.58 -0.33 13.65
N VAL A 384 -13.73 -0.99 13.47
CA VAL A 384 -14.11 -2.16 14.28
C VAL A 384 -13.20 -3.36 13.98
N GLU A 385 -12.84 -3.61 12.72
CA GLU A 385 -11.86 -4.64 12.33
C GLU A 385 -10.53 -4.44 13.06
N THR A 386 -9.99 -3.21 12.99
CA THR A 386 -8.74 -2.81 13.65
C THR A 386 -8.80 -3.02 15.16
N ALA A 387 -9.93 -2.71 15.80
CA ALA A 387 -10.13 -2.89 17.24
C ALA A 387 -10.43 -4.34 17.66
N LEU A 388 -10.95 -5.17 16.75
CA LEU A 388 -11.20 -6.60 16.93
C LEU A 388 -9.94 -7.44 16.74
N GLY A 389 -8.98 -6.96 15.95
CA GLY A 389 -7.73 -7.64 15.64
C GLY A 389 -7.91 -8.87 14.73
N LYS A 390 -8.99 -8.91 13.94
CA LYS A 390 -9.35 -9.99 13.02
C LYS A 390 -10.05 -9.42 11.79
N PRO A 391 -9.74 -9.87 10.56
CA PRO A 391 -10.32 -9.31 9.34
C PRO A 391 -11.84 -9.50 9.22
N LEU A 392 -12.53 -8.54 8.63
CA LEU A 392 -13.97 -8.55 8.38
C LEU A 392 -14.28 -8.46 6.88
N ASP A 393 -15.37 -9.11 6.44
CA ASP A 393 -15.88 -8.90 5.09
C ASP A 393 -16.65 -7.58 5.03
N HIS A 394 -15.94 -6.53 4.63
CA HIS A 394 -16.47 -5.20 4.38
C HIS A 394 -17.71 -5.21 3.46
N ASN A 395 -17.84 -6.17 2.54
CA ASN A 395 -19.00 -6.27 1.65
C ASN A 395 -20.22 -6.86 2.35
N HIS A 396 -20.02 -7.78 3.30
CA HIS A 396 -21.08 -8.33 4.15
C HIS A 396 -21.58 -7.27 5.15
N GLU A 397 -20.66 -6.51 5.75
CA GLU A 397 -21.03 -5.49 6.72
C GLU A 397 -21.66 -4.25 6.06
N LEU A 398 -21.20 -3.83 4.87
CA LEU A 398 -21.88 -2.80 4.08
C LEU A 398 -23.29 -3.26 3.62
N GLN A 399 -23.47 -4.56 3.32
CA GLN A 399 -24.80 -5.14 3.10
C GLN A 399 -25.66 -5.13 4.37
N THR A 400 -25.08 -5.35 5.55
CA THR A 400 -25.79 -5.27 6.85
C THR A 400 -26.32 -3.85 7.10
N VAL A 401 -25.48 -2.83 6.88
CA VAL A 401 -25.88 -1.42 6.91
C VAL A 401 -27.00 -1.18 5.89
N GLY A 402 -26.85 -1.64 4.65
CA GLY A 402 -27.85 -1.49 3.60
C GLY A 402 -29.21 -2.14 3.92
N VAL A 403 -29.21 -3.35 4.47
CA VAL A 403 -30.43 -4.05 4.95
C VAL A 403 -31.12 -3.25 6.04
N SER A 404 -30.36 -2.68 6.98
CA SER A 404 -30.94 -1.85 8.05
C SER A 404 -31.61 -0.58 7.52
N ASN A 405 -31.01 0.08 6.53
CA ASN A 405 -31.57 1.28 5.90
C ASN A 405 -32.79 0.92 5.04
N LEU A 406 -32.77 -0.22 4.33
CA LEU A 406 -33.91 -0.68 3.55
C LEU A 406 -35.14 -0.91 4.44
N PHE A 407 -34.99 -1.63 5.57
CA PHE A 407 -36.09 -1.83 6.51
C PHE A 407 -36.46 -0.56 7.29
N SER A 408 -35.50 0.29 7.65
CA SER A 408 -35.75 1.59 8.28
C SER A 408 -36.63 2.46 7.37
N GLY A 409 -36.21 2.71 6.13
CA GLY A 409 -36.93 3.55 5.17
C GLY A 409 -38.31 2.97 4.80
N LEU A 410 -38.43 1.65 4.61
CA LEU A 410 -39.74 1.00 4.42
C LEU A 410 -40.66 1.15 5.65
N GLY A 411 -40.10 1.28 6.85
CA GLY A 411 -40.81 1.62 8.08
C GLY A 411 -41.03 3.12 8.31
N GLY A 412 -40.74 3.98 7.34
CA GLY A 412 -40.86 5.44 7.45
C GLY A 412 -39.64 6.15 8.09
N GLY A 413 -38.60 5.41 8.44
CA GLY A 413 -37.45 5.86 9.21
C GLY A 413 -36.36 6.60 8.42
N PHE A 414 -35.21 6.72 9.07
CA PHE A 414 -34.08 7.59 8.71
C PHE A 414 -32.81 6.77 8.49
N THR A 415 -31.74 7.44 8.05
CA THR A 415 -30.46 6.83 7.72
C THR A 415 -29.67 6.40 8.95
N GLY A 416 -29.14 5.17 8.94
CA GLY A 416 -28.39 4.61 10.06
C GLY A 416 -27.28 3.66 9.67
N SER A 417 -26.38 3.38 10.61
CA SER A 417 -25.22 2.52 10.40
C SER A 417 -24.64 2.03 11.73
N TYR A 418 -23.40 1.54 11.70
CA TYR A 418 -22.58 1.28 12.87
C TYR A 418 -22.40 2.54 13.71
N LEU A 419 -22.78 2.48 14.98
CA LEU A 419 -22.31 3.45 15.95
C LEU A 419 -20.99 2.94 16.54
N PHE A 420 -19.88 3.21 15.83
CA PHE A 420 -18.53 2.71 16.10
C PHE A 420 -18.19 2.75 17.60
N SER A 421 -18.26 3.92 18.23
CA SER A 421 -17.88 4.12 19.64
C SER A 421 -18.64 3.20 20.62
N GLN A 422 -19.90 2.85 20.34
CA GLN A 422 -20.71 1.97 21.20
C GLN A 422 -20.51 0.48 20.87
N THR A 423 -20.22 0.16 19.61
CA THR A 423 -19.75 -1.17 19.21
C THR A 423 -18.40 -1.48 19.88
N ILE A 424 -17.47 -0.53 19.90
CA ILE A 424 -16.18 -0.64 20.61
C ILE A 424 -16.34 -0.67 22.13
N PHE A 425 -17.26 0.12 22.69
CA PHE A 425 -17.60 0.06 24.13
C PHE A 425 -18.04 -1.37 24.52
N THR A 426 -18.90 -1.99 23.72
CA THR A 426 -19.43 -3.33 23.99
C THR A 426 -18.39 -4.43 23.75
N LEU A 427 -17.57 -4.31 22.69
CA LEU A 427 -16.40 -5.16 22.43
C LEU A 427 -15.40 -5.14 23.61
N ARG A 428 -15.06 -3.95 24.13
CA ARG A 428 -14.19 -3.79 25.32
C ARG A 428 -14.78 -4.43 26.59
N GLY A 429 -16.09 -4.68 26.62
CA GLY A 429 -16.72 -5.49 27.65
C GLY A 429 -16.33 -6.97 27.64
N LYS A 430 -15.61 -7.46 26.62
CA LYS A 430 -15.44 -8.90 26.30
C LYS A 430 -16.81 -9.63 26.23
N LEU A 431 -17.83 -8.96 25.69
CA LEU A 431 -19.21 -9.45 25.63
C LEU A 431 -19.59 -9.93 24.23
N ASP A 432 -19.25 -11.17 23.92
CA ASP A 432 -19.61 -11.84 22.66
C ASP A 432 -21.09 -12.28 22.66
N SER A 433 -22.04 -11.35 22.51
CA SER A 433 -23.47 -11.67 22.67
C SER A 433 -24.49 -10.70 22.05
N ARG A 434 -25.35 -11.23 21.16
CA ARG A 434 -26.50 -10.53 20.55
C ARG A 434 -27.56 -10.07 21.54
N TYR A 435 -27.55 -10.58 22.78
CA TYR A 435 -28.47 -10.12 23.82
C TYR A 435 -28.24 -8.67 24.26
N VAL A 436 -27.05 -8.09 24.06
CA VAL A 436 -26.83 -6.66 24.38
C VAL A 436 -27.67 -5.78 23.44
N GLY A 437 -27.60 -6.04 22.12
CA GLY A 437 -28.38 -5.33 21.11
C GLY A 437 -29.89 -5.57 21.22
N LEU A 438 -30.30 -6.80 21.57
CA LEU A 438 -31.72 -7.12 21.82
C LEU A 438 -32.28 -6.32 23.01
N ILE A 439 -31.49 -6.10 24.07
CA ILE A 439 -31.92 -5.31 25.23
C ILE A 439 -32.07 -3.83 24.86
N VAL A 440 -31.15 -3.28 24.06
CA VAL A 440 -31.26 -1.90 23.53
C VAL A 440 -32.56 -1.76 22.73
N PHE A 441 -32.80 -2.64 21.75
CA PHE A 441 -34.04 -2.67 20.95
C PHE A 441 -35.31 -2.72 21.81
N VAL A 442 -35.37 -3.61 22.80
CA VAL A 442 -36.56 -3.74 23.67
C VAL A 442 -36.79 -2.47 24.49
N LEU A 443 -35.73 -1.84 25.03
CA LEU A 443 -35.86 -0.61 25.81
C LEU A 443 -36.24 0.60 24.93
N GLU A 444 -35.72 0.70 23.70
CA GLU A 444 -36.12 1.70 22.72
C GLU A 444 -37.61 1.58 22.35
N ILE A 445 -38.10 0.36 22.09
CA ILE A 445 -39.52 0.09 21.82
C ILE A 445 -40.41 0.45 23.03
N ILE A 446 -39.99 0.13 24.26
CA ILE A 446 -40.70 0.53 25.48
C ILE A 446 -40.81 2.07 25.56
N ILE A 447 -39.76 2.80 25.19
CA ILE A 447 -39.74 4.26 25.18
C ILE A 447 -40.63 4.84 24.07
N VAL A 448 -40.68 4.24 22.88
CA VAL A 448 -41.58 4.66 21.78
C VAL A 448 -43.06 4.50 22.16
N VAL A 449 -43.41 3.34 22.72
CA VAL A 449 -44.79 2.97 23.10
C VAL A 449 -45.27 3.75 24.32
N SER A 450 -44.36 4.21 25.18
CA SER A 450 -44.64 5.08 26.33
C SER A 450 -45.46 6.33 25.96
N PRO A 451 -46.48 6.73 26.75
CA PRO A 451 -47.16 8.01 26.56
C PRO A 451 -46.29 9.21 26.99
N PHE A 452 -45.22 9.00 27.76
CA PHE A 452 -44.34 10.06 28.27
C PHE A 452 -43.38 10.56 27.20
N SER A 453 -43.34 11.88 26.97
CA SER A 453 -42.32 12.50 26.12
C SER A 453 -41.09 12.89 26.95
N ILE A 454 -39.92 12.33 26.63
CA ILE A 454 -38.68 12.54 27.39
C ILE A 454 -38.26 14.02 27.39
N ILE A 455 -38.42 14.73 26.27
CA ILE A 455 -38.00 16.13 26.11
C ILE A 455 -38.85 17.12 26.95
N ALA A 456 -40.04 16.71 27.39
CA ALA A 456 -40.90 17.51 28.28
C ALA A 456 -40.49 17.45 29.77
N TYR A 457 -39.45 16.66 30.09
CA TYR A 457 -38.86 16.54 31.42
C TYR A 457 -37.35 16.84 31.42
N VAL A 458 -36.62 16.38 30.39
CA VAL A 458 -35.17 16.59 30.27
C VAL A 458 -34.87 18.04 29.84
N PRO A 459 -33.93 18.75 30.50
CA PRO A 459 -33.61 20.14 30.14
C PRO A 459 -32.99 20.29 28.76
N LYS A 460 -33.30 21.38 28.05
CA LYS A 460 -32.71 21.69 26.73
C LYS A 460 -31.18 21.83 26.82
N VAL A 461 -30.66 22.34 27.94
CA VAL A 461 -29.23 22.40 28.28
C VAL A 461 -28.53 21.04 28.17
N PHE A 462 -29.22 19.93 28.49
CA PHE A 462 -28.66 18.59 28.44
C PHE A 462 -28.38 18.12 27.00
N PHE A 463 -29.35 18.30 26.10
CA PHE A 463 -29.17 18.00 24.68
C PHE A 463 -28.18 18.99 24.02
N GLY A 464 -28.19 20.26 24.42
CA GLY A 464 -27.23 21.26 23.94
C GLY A 464 -25.78 20.95 24.35
N ALA A 465 -25.57 20.45 25.56
CA ALA A 465 -24.27 19.97 26.03
C ALA A 465 -23.81 18.70 25.30
N LEU A 466 -24.73 17.78 24.96
CA LEU A 466 -24.44 16.63 24.11
C LEU A 466 -24.02 17.05 22.69
N GLN A 467 -24.69 18.04 22.11
CA GLN A 467 -24.32 18.59 20.80
C GLN A 467 -22.96 19.32 20.83
N MET A 468 -22.68 20.07 21.90
CA MET A 468 -21.36 20.70 22.11
C MET A 468 -20.24 19.66 22.28
N LEU A 469 -20.52 18.51 22.90
CA LEU A 469 -19.58 17.39 22.97
C LEU A 469 -19.24 16.85 21.56
N VAL A 470 -20.25 16.60 20.72
CA VAL A 470 -20.06 16.15 19.33
C VAL A 470 -19.30 17.20 18.50
N CYS A 471 -19.63 18.48 18.67
CA CYS A 471 -18.90 19.60 18.06
C CYS A 471 -17.41 19.54 18.37
N LEU A 472 -17.05 19.44 19.66
CA LEU A 472 -15.64 19.46 20.08
C LEU A 472 -14.88 18.22 19.63
N ASP A 473 -15.49 17.03 19.67
CA ASP A 473 -14.83 15.78 19.25
C ASP A 473 -14.48 15.83 17.75
N LEU A 474 -15.45 16.17 16.90
CA LEU A 474 -15.25 16.23 15.44
C LEU A 474 -14.36 17.41 15.01
N MET A 475 -14.60 18.62 15.53
CA MET A 475 -13.80 19.79 15.12
C MET A 475 -12.36 19.73 15.65
N THR A 476 -12.11 19.19 16.85
CA THR A 476 -10.73 19.07 17.38
C THR A 476 -9.94 18.00 16.63
N GLU A 477 -10.57 16.88 16.26
CA GLU A 477 -9.91 15.84 15.47
C GLU A 477 -9.51 16.37 14.08
N TRP A 478 -10.43 17.00 13.35
CA TRP A 478 -10.21 17.36 11.94
C TRP A 478 -9.60 18.75 11.71
N LEU A 479 -9.94 19.77 12.51
CA LEU A 479 -9.40 21.13 12.33
C LEU A 479 -8.15 21.40 13.18
N TRP A 480 -7.79 20.51 14.12
CA TRP A 480 -6.61 20.68 14.97
C TRP A 480 -5.64 19.48 14.96
N HIS A 481 -6.10 18.26 15.17
CA HIS A 481 -5.21 17.09 15.20
C HIS A 481 -4.78 16.63 13.80
N ALA A 482 -5.63 16.72 12.78
CA ALA A 482 -5.30 16.32 11.41
C ALA A 482 -4.11 17.09 10.80
N ARG A 483 -3.79 18.30 11.27
CA ARG A 483 -2.66 19.11 10.79
C ARG A 483 -1.29 18.43 10.98
N ASN A 484 -1.20 17.48 11.92
CA ASN A 484 -0.01 16.68 12.18
C ASN A 484 -0.09 15.28 11.53
N LYS A 485 -1.21 14.94 10.87
CA LYS A 485 -1.49 13.63 10.27
C LYS A 485 -1.54 13.67 8.73
N LEU A 486 -1.77 14.85 8.14
CA LEU A 486 -1.94 15.08 6.71
C LEU A 486 -0.79 15.95 6.15
N LEU A 487 -0.56 15.88 4.83
CA LEU A 487 0.33 16.83 4.15
C LEU A 487 -0.25 18.25 4.21
N PRO A 488 0.57 19.33 4.17
CA PRO A 488 0.06 20.70 4.21
C PRO A 488 -0.97 21.02 3.11
N ARG A 489 -0.84 20.42 1.92
CA ARG A 489 -1.82 20.53 0.81
C ARG A 489 -3.16 19.89 1.17
N GLU A 490 -3.13 18.71 1.79
CA GLU A 490 -4.30 17.95 2.21
C GLU A 490 -5.02 18.63 3.38
N TYR A 491 -4.28 19.13 4.37
CA TYR A 491 -4.83 19.94 5.44
C TYR A 491 -5.46 21.25 4.92
N GLY A 492 -4.92 21.83 3.85
CA GLY A 492 -5.56 22.92 3.11
C GLY A 492 -6.92 22.52 2.50
N ILE A 493 -7.06 21.29 1.98
CA ILE A 493 -8.33 20.77 1.46
C ILE A 493 -9.36 20.53 2.57
N VAL A 494 -8.94 20.08 3.77
CA VAL A 494 -9.82 19.96 4.95
C VAL A 494 -10.45 21.32 5.28
N TRP A 495 -9.63 22.38 5.36
CA TRP A 495 -10.13 23.73 5.64
C TRP A 495 -10.97 24.29 4.50
N LEU A 496 -10.57 24.11 3.25
CA LEU A 496 -11.33 24.59 2.10
C LEU A 496 -12.72 23.97 2.04
N THR A 497 -12.82 22.65 2.22
CA THR A 497 -14.12 21.94 2.18
C THR A 497 -15.02 22.32 3.35
N PHE A 498 -14.47 22.40 4.57
CA PHE A 498 -15.19 22.91 5.74
C PHE A 498 -15.76 24.32 5.49
N LEU A 499 -14.92 25.26 5.04
CA LEU A 499 -15.32 26.65 4.81
C LEU A 499 -16.33 26.77 3.66
N SER A 500 -16.20 25.99 2.59
CA SER A 500 -17.20 25.96 1.51
C SER A 500 -18.57 25.44 1.99
N MET A 501 -18.62 24.48 2.91
CA MET A 501 -19.90 24.03 3.49
C MET A 501 -20.52 25.07 4.44
N VAL A 502 -19.69 25.82 5.19
CA VAL A 502 -20.15 26.89 6.10
C VAL A 502 -20.66 28.14 5.35
N PHE A 503 -20.04 28.50 4.22
CA PHE A 503 -20.30 29.78 3.53
C PHE A 503 -21.01 29.67 2.16
N ILE A 504 -21.12 28.48 1.57
CA ILE A 504 -21.79 28.27 0.27
C ILE A 504 -22.98 27.33 0.46
N ASN A 505 -22.75 26.02 0.42
CA ASN A 505 -23.70 24.95 0.80
C ASN A 505 -22.97 23.61 0.89
N LEU A 506 -23.68 22.59 1.38
CA LEU A 506 -23.19 21.23 1.57
C LEU A 506 -22.72 20.59 0.26
N GLU A 507 -23.55 20.67 -0.78
CA GLU A 507 -23.36 19.99 -2.06
C GLU A 507 -22.12 20.51 -2.80
N LEU A 508 -21.98 21.83 -2.97
CA LEU A 508 -20.84 22.45 -3.63
C LEU A 508 -19.57 22.30 -2.79
N GLY A 509 -19.66 22.34 -1.45
CA GLY A 509 -18.52 22.10 -0.57
C GLY A 509 -17.91 20.70 -0.75
N ILE A 510 -18.75 19.66 -0.91
CA ILE A 510 -18.29 18.30 -1.22
C ILE A 510 -17.68 18.24 -2.63
N VAL A 511 -18.35 18.80 -3.65
CA VAL A 511 -17.88 18.75 -5.04
C VAL A 511 -16.54 19.48 -5.23
N VAL A 512 -16.40 20.70 -4.70
CA VAL A 512 -15.14 21.47 -4.70
C VAL A 512 -14.02 20.67 -4.02
N GLY A 513 -14.34 20.00 -2.92
CA GLY A 513 -13.44 19.09 -2.23
C GLY A 513 -12.92 17.95 -3.09
N ILE A 514 -13.83 17.18 -3.69
CA ILE A 514 -13.50 16.02 -4.52
C ILE A 514 -12.64 16.44 -5.72
N VAL A 515 -13.00 17.55 -6.38
CA VAL A 515 -12.25 18.08 -7.53
C VAL A 515 -10.82 18.46 -7.15
N ILE A 516 -10.64 19.22 -6.06
CA ILE A 516 -9.31 19.71 -5.64
C ILE A 516 -8.47 18.59 -5.02
N ALA A 517 -9.09 17.63 -4.33
CA ALA A 517 -8.43 16.40 -3.91
C ALA A 517 -7.96 15.56 -5.10
N GLY A 518 -8.75 15.47 -6.17
CA GLY A 518 -8.36 14.86 -7.45
C GLY A 518 -7.13 15.53 -8.06
N PHE A 519 -7.09 16.86 -8.12
CA PHE A 519 -5.90 17.59 -8.58
C PHE A 519 -4.67 17.37 -7.67
N ASN A 520 -4.83 17.34 -6.34
CA ASN A 520 -3.74 17.01 -5.41
C ASN A 520 -3.24 15.57 -5.58
N PHE A 521 -4.13 14.61 -5.86
CA PHE A 521 -3.75 13.23 -6.18
C PHE A 521 -2.93 13.17 -7.48
N ILE A 522 -3.43 13.79 -8.56
CA ILE A 522 -2.71 13.88 -9.85
C ILE A 522 -1.33 14.50 -9.66
N TYR A 523 -1.23 15.63 -8.96
CA TYR A 523 0.05 16.29 -8.66
C TYR A 523 1.01 15.38 -7.88
N SER A 524 0.52 14.66 -6.87
CA SER A 524 1.33 13.76 -6.05
C SER A 524 1.80 12.52 -6.83
N TYR A 525 0.98 12.04 -7.77
CA TYR A 525 1.33 10.98 -8.72
C TYR A 525 2.45 11.45 -9.67
N VAL A 526 2.31 12.65 -10.26
CA VAL A 526 3.32 13.29 -11.12
C VAL A 526 4.67 13.40 -10.40
N ALA A 527 4.65 13.88 -9.16
CA ALA A 527 5.85 14.08 -8.36
C ALA A 527 6.61 12.78 -8.01
N THR A 528 5.93 11.63 -8.00
CA THR A 528 6.49 10.35 -7.53
C THR A 528 7.36 9.66 -8.59
N SER A 529 7.13 9.91 -9.88
CA SER A 529 7.97 9.39 -10.98
C SER A 529 9.44 9.80 -10.84
N ARG A 530 10.36 8.84 -10.89
CA ARG A 530 11.81 9.09 -10.81
C ARG A 530 12.57 8.44 -11.96
N VAL A 531 13.67 9.08 -12.31
CA VAL A 531 14.63 8.64 -13.33
C VAL A 531 16.00 8.74 -12.66
N HIS A 532 16.71 7.62 -12.53
CA HIS A 532 18.03 7.58 -11.89
C HIS A 532 19.05 7.08 -12.90
N ARG A 533 20.06 7.91 -13.21
CA ARG A 533 21.22 7.43 -13.97
C ARG A 533 22.03 6.48 -13.10
N VAL A 534 22.38 5.32 -13.63
CA VAL A 534 23.24 4.34 -12.96
C VAL A 534 24.43 4.00 -13.85
N MET A 535 25.61 3.81 -13.24
CA MET A 535 26.74 3.14 -13.88
C MET A 535 26.77 1.70 -13.35
N LYS A 536 26.60 0.75 -14.26
CA LYS A 536 26.62 -0.69 -13.96
C LYS A 536 27.38 -1.42 -15.06
N ARG A 537 27.98 -2.54 -14.71
CA ARG A 537 28.55 -3.53 -15.64
C ARG A 537 27.71 -4.81 -15.61
N SER A 538 27.83 -5.66 -16.63
CA SER A 538 27.20 -6.98 -16.55
C SER A 538 27.96 -7.93 -15.65
N ARG A 539 27.25 -8.95 -15.15
CA ARG A 539 27.74 -9.99 -14.24
C ARG A 539 28.47 -11.10 -14.98
N VAL A 540 29.45 -10.74 -15.81
CA VAL A 540 30.27 -11.67 -16.60
C VAL A 540 31.71 -11.66 -16.09
N GLU A 541 32.20 -12.83 -15.68
CA GLU A 541 33.60 -13.03 -15.30
C GLU A 541 34.50 -12.95 -16.54
N ARG A 542 34.99 -11.73 -16.81
CA ARG A 542 35.85 -11.37 -17.97
C ARG A 542 37.34 -11.31 -17.61
N ASP A 543 38.24 -11.39 -18.57
CA ASP A 543 39.68 -11.25 -18.33
C ASP A 543 40.09 -9.81 -17.98
N LEU A 544 41.25 -9.64 -17.32
CA LEU A 544 41.83 -8.35 -16.99
C LEU A 544 41.98 -7.43 -18.22
N ARG A 545 42.33 -7.97 -19.40
CA ARG A 545 42.43 -7.18 -20.64
C ARG A 545 41.07 -6.62 -21.07
N GLU A 546 40.02 -7.44 -21.02
CA GLU A 546 38.65 -7.04 -21.33
C GLU A 546 38.16 -5.98 -20.32
N ARG A 547 38.42 -6.17 -19.01
CA ARG A 547 38.06 -5.22 -17.94
C ARG A 547 38.68 -3.84 -18.15
N VAL A 548 40.00 -3.76 -18.40
CA VAL A 548 40.70 -2.49 -18.59
C VAL A 548 40.17 -1.76 -19.83
N MET A 549 39.86 -2.49 -20.91
CA MET A 549 39.31 -1.90 -22.13
C MET A 549 37.89 -1.36 -21.92
N LEU A 550 37.01 -2.11 -21.25
CA LEU A 550 35.66 -1.66 -20.90
C LEU A 550 35.67 -0.49 -19.90
N GLN A 551 36.63 -0.46 -18.97
CA GLN A 551 36.78 0.64 -18.01
C GLN A 551 37.09 1.97 -18.71
N ASN A 552 37.97 1.95 -19.71
CA ASN A 552 38.29 3.13 -20.52
C ASN A 552 37.12 3.58 -21.42
N MET A 553 36.20 2.68 -21.75
CA MET A 553 35.01 2.97 -22.57
C MET A 553 33.71 3.15 -21.75
N ARG A 554 33.79 3.29 -20.42
CA ARG A 554 32.60 3.30 -19.53
C ARG A 554 31.55 4.38 -19.82
N MET A 555 31.89 5.43 -20.57
CA MET A 555 30.97 6.50 -20.99
C MET A 555 30.22 6.19 -22.29
N ALA A 556 30.62 5.14 -23.02
CA ALA A 556 29.96 4.71 -24.26
C ALA A 556 28.59 4.03 -24.01
N ILE A 557 28.32 3.59 -22.78
CA ILE A 557 27.03 3.06 -22.32
C ILE A 557 26.44 4.04 -21.30
N VAL A 558 25.20 4.46 -21.49
CA VAL A 558 24.43 5.24 -20.51
C VAL A 558 23.19 4.44 -20.12
N THR A 559 22.96 4.25 -18.81
CA THR A 559 21.79 3.52 -18.28
C THR A 559 20.95 4.45 -17.39
N LEU A 560 19.64 4.48 -17.62
CA LEU A 560 18.67 5.10 -16.71
C LEU A 560 17.73 4.01 -16.15
N GLU A 561 17.63 3.93 -14.83
CA GLU A 561 16.55 3.20 -14.14
C GLU A 561 15.32 4.10 -14.03
N LEU A 562 14.16 3.54 -14.41
CA LEU A 562 12.87 4.23 -14.39
C LEU A 562 12.01 3.66 -13.24
N GLU A 563 11.40 4.54 -12.44
CA GLU A 563 10.66 4.14 -11.23
C GLU A 563 9.26 4.76 -11.20
N GLY A 564 8.25 3.91 -10.99
CA GLY A 564 6.83 4.27 -10.92
C GLY A 564 6.07 4.08 -12.23
N PHE A 565 4.96 4.79 -12.41
CA PHE A 565 4.17 4.74 -13.65
C PHE A 565 4.55 5.88 -14.59
N ILE A 566 4.84 5.58 -15.84
CA ILE A 566 5.32 6.56 -16.82
C ILE A 566 4.18 7.05 -17.71
N PHE A 567 3.62 8.20 -17.36
CA PHE A 567 2.65 8.93 -18.18
C PHE A 567 3.28 10.21 -18.76
N PHE A 568 2.64 10.84 -19.75
CA PHE A 568 3.17 12.03 -20.47
C PHE A 568 3.94 13.04 -19.60
N GLY A 569 3.32 13.58 -18.54
CA GLY A 569 3.94 14.59 -17.67
C GLY A 569 5.15 14.12 -16.86
N SER A 570 5.31 12.80 -16.64
CA SER A 570 6.53 12.23 -16.08
C SER A 570 7.60 11.97 -17.14
N SER A 571 7.20 11.63 -18.37
CA SER A 571 8.11 11.25 -19.45
C SER A 571 9.02 12.39 -19.91
N VAL A 572 8.60 13.66 -19.74
CA VAL A 572 9.46 14.85 -19.96
C VAL A 572 10.78 14.74 -19.18
N LYS A 573 10.75 14.24 -17.93
CA LYS A 573 11.98 14.02 -17.14
C LYS A 573 12.95 13.05 -17.84
N VAL A 574 12.43 12.00 -18.48
CA VAL A 574 13.26 11.04 -19.23
C VAL A 574 13.94 11.74 -20.40
N MET A 575 13.21 12.61 -21.12
CA MET A 575 13.77 13.41 -22.21
C MET A 575 14.87 14.38 -21.73
N ASP A 576 14.66 15.05 -20.59
CA ASP A 576 15.67 15.94 -20.00
C ASP A 576 16.93 15.17 -19.57
N GLU A 577 16.77 14.00 -18.94
CA GLU A 577 17.93 13.16 -18.57
C GLU A 577 18.66 12.58 -19.78
N VAL A 578 17.98 12.28 -20.89
CA VAL A 578 18.62 11.93 -22.17
C VAL A 578 19.52 13.08 -22.65
N ARG A 579 18.99 14.32 -22.69
CA ARG A 579 19.73 15.48 -23.21
C ARG A 579 20.96 15.83 -22.39
N ARG A 580 20.87 15.73 -21.05
CA ARG A 580 21.99 16.03 -20.15
C ARG A 580 23.08 14.96 -20.14
N HIS A 581 22.75 13.69 -20.37
CA HIS A 581 23.67 12.57 -20.12
C HIS A 581 24.23 11.86 -21.35
N VAL A 582 23.67 12.10 -22.54
CA VAL A 582 24.17 11.51 -23.79
C VAL A 582 25.23 12.42 -24.40
N LEU A 583 26.42 11.87 -24.63
CA LEU A 583 27.60 12.59 -25.16
C LEU A 583 27.76 12.36 -26.66
N VAL A 584 27.87 13.46 -27.41
CA VAL A 584 27.88 13.52 -28.87
C VAL A 584 29.10 14.32 -29.35
N THR A 585 29.67 13.91 -30.48
CA THR A 585 30.73 14.64 -31.20
C THR A 585 30.12 15.68 -32.15
N THR A 586 30.56 16.93 -32.08
CA THR A 586 29.97 18.08 -32.80
C THR A 586 30.15 18.07 -34.33
N THR A 587 30.99 17.19 -34.87
CA THR A 587 31.50 17.27 -36.25
C THR A 587 30.62 16.61 -37.31
N LYS A 588 29.42 17.16 -37.58
CA LYS A 588 28.79 17.02 -38.92
C LYS A 588 27.69 18.05 -39.27
N LYS A 589 28.06 19.03 -40.13
CA LYS A 589 27.11 19.91 -40.85
C LYS A 589 27.42 20.01 -42.36
N GLN A 590 28.16 19.04 -42.89
CA GLN A 590 28.49 18.88 -44.31
C GLN A 590 28.21 17.42 -44.74
N ASP A 591 28.13 17.19 -46.05
CA ASP A 591 27.86 15.90 -46.71
C ASP A 591 26.46 15.28 -46.51
N VAL A 592 25.41 16.08 -46.75
CA VAL A 592 24.03 15.59 -47.00
C VAL A 592 23.72 15.46 -48.51
N ASN A 593 24.47 16.13 -49.38
CA ASN A 593 24.19 16.20 -50.82
C ASN A 593 25.03 15.24 -51.68
N THR A 594 24.81 13.92 -51.58
CA THR A 594 24.99 12.98 -52.71
C THR A 594 24.39 11.60 -52.43
N LEU A 595 24.18 10.81 -53.50
CA LEU A 595 23.78 9.40 -53.51
C LEU A 595 22.35 9.09 -53.03
N SER A 596 21.39 9.44 -53.91
CA SER A 596 20.16 8.66 -54.07
C SER A 596 20.46 7.36 -54.84
N GLY A 597 19.81 6.25 -54.47
CA GLY A 597 19.67 5.06 -55.31
C GLY A 597 20.14 3.72 -54.74
N ALA A 598 19.31 2.69 -54.94
CA ALA A 598 19.55 1.25 -54.75
C ALA A 598 19.85 0.72 -53.33
N SER A 599 18.96 -0.14 -52.82
CA SER A 599 19.21 -1.00 -51.65
C SER A 599 19.84 -2.33 -52.09
N PRO A 600 21.02 -2.72 -51.58
CA PRO A 600 21.55 -4.07 -51.75
C PRO A 600 21.01 -5.03 -50.67
N MET A 601 20.72 -6.28 -51.05
CA MET A 601 20.41 -7.34 -50.06
C MET A 601 21.71 -7.78 -49.36
N VAL A 602 21.69 -7.86 -48.02
CA VAL A 602 22.87 -8.18 -47.21
C VAL A 602 22.81 -9.62 -46.68
N PRO A 603 23.88 -10.44 -46.82
CA PRO A 603 23.93 -11.78 -46.22
C PRO A 603 24.01 -11.75 -44.68
N ARG A 604 23.49 -12.81 -44.03
CA ARG A 604 23.30 -12.92 -42.57
C ARG A 604 24.54 -12.81 -41.65
N HIS A 605 25.75 -12.60 -42.17
CA HIS A 605 27.01 -12.58 -41.40
C HIS A 605 27.91 -11.37 -41.74
N ALA A 606 27.31 -10.21 -42.03
CA ALA A 606 28.01 -8.92 -42.07
C ALA A 606 27.52 -8.01 -40.94
N PRO A 607 28.39 -7.21 -40.30
CA PRO A 607 27.94 -6.17 -39.37
C PRO A 607 27.07 -5.15 -40.11
N SER A 608 26.12 -4.54 -39.40
CA SER A 608 25.21 -3.54 -39.97
C SER A 608 25.96 -2.43 -40.71
N PRO A 609 25.48 -1.94 -41.87
CA PRO A 609 26.18 -0.92 -42.66
C PRO A 609 26.37 0.42 -41.92
N TYR A 610 25.68 0.62 -40.78
CA TYR A 610 25.93 1.74 -39.88
C TYR A 610 27.18 1.56 -39.00
N VAL A 611 27.52 0.33 -38.59
CA VAL A 611 28.68 0.02 -37.75
C VAL A 611 30.00 0.31 -38.49
N ALA A 612 30.05 -0.02 -39.79
CA ALA A 612 31.23 0.20 -40.63
C ALA A 612 31.65 1.67 -40.76
N ARG A 613 30.77 2.64 -40.46
CA ARG A 613 31.08 4.08 -40.46
C ARG A 613 31.75 4.60 -39.19
N SER A 614 31.82 3.82 -38.11
CA SER A 614 32.29 4.27 -36.78
C SER A 614 33.72 3.83 -36.42
N LEU A 615 34.44 3.18 -37.33
CA LEU A 615 35.71 2.50 -37.05
C LEU A 615 36.97 3.40 -37.08
N ASN A 616 36.82 4.70 -37.37
CA ASN A 616 37.93 5.64 -37.59
C ASN A 616 38.02 6.79 -36.58
N ASP A 617 37.16 6.83 -35.55
CA ASP A 617 37.14 7.92 -34.58
C ASP A 617 38.37 7.85 -33.64
N THR A 618 39.42 8.61 -33.96
CA THR A 618 40.53 8.90 -33.04
C THR A 618 40.00 9.65 -31.81
N PHE A 619 40.38 9.20 -30.61
CA PHE A 619 40.04 9.86 -29.34
C PHE A 619 40.51 11.32 -29.34
N ASN A 620 39.57 12.26 -29.40
CA ASN A 620 39.79 13.71 -29.51
C ASN A 620 38.82 14.46 -28.58
N ASP A 621 39.18 15.68 -28.17
CA ASP A 621 38.53 16.41 -27.06
C ASP A 621 37.13 17.01 -27.35
N ASP A 622 36.59 16.85 -28.57
CA ASP A 622 35.36 17.50 -29.05
C ASP A 622 34.06 16.76 -28.65
N LEU A 623 33.84 16.54 -27.35
CA LEU A 623 32.61 15.90 -26.81
C LEU A 623 31.71 16.88 -26.04
N THR A 624 30.44 16.96 -26.46
CA THR A 624 29.41 17.84 -25.87
C THR A 624 28.16 17.05 -25.46
N THR A 625 27.37 17.56 -24.52
CA THR A 625 26.03 17.00 -24.22
C THR A 625 25.02 17.46 -25.26
N LEU A 626 23.92 16.71 -25.41
CA LEU A 626 22.86 17.07 -26.36
C LEU A 626 22.17 18.41 -26.06
N ASP A 627 22.02 18.81 -24.79
CA ASP A 627 21.53 20.16 -24.45
C ASP A 627 22.40 21.26 -25.13
N SER A 628 23.72 21.16 -25.00
CA SER A 628 24.67 22.10 -25.63
C SER A 628 24.77 22.03 -27.16
N VAL A 629 23.98 21.17 -27.81
CA VAL A 629 23.81 21.12 -29.28
C VAL A 629 22.49 21.76 -29.73
N PHE A 630 21.55 22.03 -28.80
CA PHE A 630 20.27 22.68 -29.10
C PHE A 630 20.23 24.16 -28.70
N ASP A 631 20.92 24.56 -27.63
CA ASP A 631 21.03 25.97 -27.23
C ASP A 631 22.14 26.70 -28.01
N ASP A 632 21.81 27.21 -29.19
CA ASP A 632 22.67 28.00 -30.10
C ASP A 632 22.99 29.43 -29.55
N HIS A 633 22.94 29.62 -28.21
CA HIS A 633 23.06 30.91 -27.51
C HIS A 633 24.07 30.87 -26.34
N GLU A 634 25.25 31.44 -26.60
CA GLU A 634 26.29 31.91 -25.68
C GLU A 634 26.96 30.90 -24.69
N ILE A 635 28.29 30.99 -24.62
CA ILE A 635 29.15 30.05 -23.89
C ILE A 635 29.10 30.32 -22.37
N HIS A 636 28.24 29.59 -21.67
CA HIS A 636 28.27 29.48 -20.21
C HIS A 636 28.44 28.03 -19.76
N GLY A 637 29.70 27.57 -19.79
CA GLY A 637 30.09 26.21 -19.44
C GLY A 637 29.84 25.86 -17.97
N TYR A 638 28.82 25.03 -17.72
CA TYR A 638 28.67 24.32 -16.46
C TYR A 638 29.72 23.20 -16.36
N SER A 639 30.87 23.54 -15.77
CA SER A 639 31.96 22.62 -15.46
C SER A 639 31.54 21.57 -14.42
N SER A 640 30.92 20.49 -14.89
CA SER A 640 30.78 19.22 -14.15
C SER A 640 31.77 18.14 -14.62
N THR A 641 32.64 18.47 -15.59
CA THR A 641 33.96 17.85 -15.67
C THR A 641 34.74 18.20 -14.38
N PRO A 642 35.33 17.21 -13.67
CA PRO A 642 36.24 17.52 -12.58
C PRO A 642 37.46 18.26 -13.16
N LYS A 643 37.85 19.38 -12.56
CA LYS A 643 39.06 20.10 -12.97
C LYS A 643 40.26 19.18 -12.83
N ALA A 644 40.92 18.87 -13.95
CA ALA A 644 42.24 18.28 -13.91
C ALA A 644 43.19 19.23 -13.15
N GLY A 645 43.74 18.75 -12.03
CA GLY A 645 44.97 19.31 -11.48
C GLY A 645 46.15 18.92 -12.37
N ASN A 646 47.27 19.63 -12.26
CA ASN A 646 48.45 19.38 -13.07
C ASN A 646 49.28 18.15 -12.58
N ASP A 647 48.61 17.03 -12.33
CA ASP A 647 49.22 15.72 -12.08
C ASP A 647 48.95 14.81 -13.29
N GLU A 648 50.00 14.32 -13.95
CA GLU A 648 49.93 13.58 -15.22
C GLU A 648 49.39 12.13 -15.09
N SER A 649 48.50 11.86 -14.14
CA SER A 649 48.16 10.49 -13.71
C SER A 649 46.67 10.17 -13.55
N SER A 650 45.73 10.89 -14.18
CA SER A 650 44.32 10.46 -14.25
C SER A 650 43.49 11.02 -15.41
N ASN A 651 43.99 10.95 -16.66
CA ASN A 651 43.18 11.27 -17.84
C ASN A 651 42.12 10.18 -18.09
N LEU A 652 40.92 10.37 -17.54
CA LEU A 652 39.75 9.54 -17.84
C LEU A 652 39.25 9.87 -19.25
N HIS A 653 39.73 9.12 -20.25
CA HIS A 653 39.32 9.28 -21.65
C HIS A 653 37.79 9.25 -21.80
N ALA A 654 37.22 10.38 -22.23
CA ALA A 654 35.80 10.45 -22.53
C ALA A 654 35.51 9.77 -23.87
N ALA A 655 34.53 8.87 -23.88
CA ALA A 655 34.07 8.18 -25.08
C ALA A 655 32.64 8.65 -25.42
N ARG A 656 32.38 8.88 -26.72
CA ARG A 656 31.04 9.16 -27.25
C ARG A 656 30.05 8.07 -26.84
N THR A 657 28.84 8.45 -26.46
CA THR A 657 27.78 7.48 -26.15
C THR A 657 27.40 6.71 -27.42
N ARG A 658 27.45 5.37 -27.37
CA ARG A 658 27.06 4.45 -28.46
C ARG A 658 25.77 3.69 -28.14
N TYR A 659 25.52 3.40 -26.86
CA TYR A 659 24.37 2.63 -26.38
C TYR A 659 23.66 3.36 -25.26
N PHE A 660 22.34 3.38 -25.30
CA PHE A 660 21.48 4.03 -24.31
C PHE A 660 20.42 3.05 -23.80
N ILE A 661 20.52 2.67 -22.53
CA ILE A 661 19.69 1.65 -21.90
C ILE A 661 18.65 2.29 -20.98
N LEU A 662 17.39 1.94 -21.17
CA LEU A 662 16.28 2.27 -20.28
C LEU A 662 15.83 1.00 -19.56
N ASP A 663 15.98 0.96 -18.24
CA ASP A 663 15.59 -0.18 -17.40
C ASP A 663 14.22 0.03 -16.75
N PHE A 664 13.33 -0.93 -16.97
CA PHE A 664 11.92 -0.90 -16.56
C PHE A 664 11.62 -1.80 -15.35
N ASP A 665 12.62 -2.39 -14.67
CA ASP A 665 12.47 -3.31 -13.52
C ASP A 665 11.59 -2.74 -12.38
N LYS A 666 11.53 -1.40 -12.25
CA LYS A 666 10.72 -0.66 -11.26
C LYS A 666 9.54 0.12 -11.87
N VAL A 667 9.18 -0.15 -13.12
CA VAL A 667 8.09 0.53 -13.83
C VAL A 667 6.78 -0.26 -13.66
N SER A 668 5.77 0.37 -13.08
CA SER A 668 4.45 -0.25 -12.86
C SER A 668 3.51 -0.16 -14.07
N GLY A 669 3.88 0.60 -15.09
CA GLY A 669 3.13 0.74 -16.35
C GLY A 669 3.49 2.03 -17.10
N VAL A 670 2.95 2.18 -18.31
CA VAL A 670 3.19 3.32 -19.20
C VAL A 670 1.88 3.74 -19.86
N ASP A 671 1.67 5.03 -20.15
CA ASP A 671 0.55 5.51 -20.98
C ASP A 671 0.91 5.66 -22.46
N ALA A 672 -0.10 5.54 -23.33
CA ALA A 672 0.08 5.66 -24.79
C ALA A 672 0.67 7.02 -25.20
N THR A 673 0.41 8.07 -24.42
CA THR A 673 0.89 9.43 -24.67
C THR A 673 2.40 9.57 -24.45
N ALA A 674 2.94 9.00 -23.37
CA ALA A 674 4.38 8.93 -23.11
C ALA A 674 5.09 8.09 -24.16
N VAL A 675 4.53 6.93 -24.53
CA VAL A 675 5.06 6.10 -25.62
C VAL A 675 5.18 6.91 -26.91
N ARG A 676 4.07 7.49 -27.38
CA ARG A 676 4.02 8.19 -28.67
C ARG A 676 4.78 9.52 -28.68
N SER A 677 4.74 10.30 -27.60
CA SER A 677 5.28 11.65 -27.58
C SER A 677 6.68 11.78 -26.95
N CYS A 678 7.08 10.85 -26.08
CA CYS A 678 8.40 10.86 -25.46
C CYS A 678 9.26 9.73 -26.02
N PHE A 679 8.91 8.46 -25.79
CA PHE A 679 9.80 7.36 -26.14
C PHE A 679 10.08 7.26 -27.65
N ASN A 680 9.10 7.56 -28.52
CA ASN A 680 9.35 7.67 -29.96
C ASN A 680 10.28 8.84 -30.31
N ALA A 681 10.05 10.03 -29.72
CA ALA A 681 10.93 11.18 -29.94
C ALA A 681 12.36 10.95 -29.40
N THR A 682 12.51 10.20 -28.31
CA THR A 682 13.80 9.73 -27.79
C THR A 682 14.48 8.76 -28.77
N LYS A 683 13.73 7.82 -29.37
CA LYS A 683 14.22 6.91 -30.42
C LYS A 683 14.73 7.69 -31.63
N GLU A 684 13.94 8.64 -32.14
CA GLU A 684 14.31 9.50 -33.27
C GLU A 684 15.55 10.35 -32.97
N LEU A 685 15.61 10.99 -31.79
CA LEU A 685 16.75 11.80 -31.32
C LEU A 685 18.05 10.98 -31.24
N LEU A 686 17.99 9.77 -30.67
CA LEU A 686 19.16 8.89 -30.55
C LEU A 686 19.59 8.33 -31.91
N ALA A 687 18.63 7.94 -32.77
CA ALA A 687 18.91 7.45 -34.12
C ALA A 687 19.58 8.50 -35.02
N GLN A 688 19.19 9.77 -34.93
CA GLN A 688 19.86 10.89 -35.62
C GLN A 688 21.35 10.99 -35.27
N HIS A 689 21.70 10.65 -34.03
CA HIS A 689 23.09 10.69 -33.53
C HIS A 689 23.82 9.34 -33.63
N GLY A 690 23.19 8.32 -34.25
CA GLY A 690 23.77 6.99 -34.43
C GLY A 690 23.89 6.17 -33.14
N ILE A 691 23.05 6.46 -32.14
CA ILE A 691 23.08 5.84 -30.81
C ILE A 691 21.97 4.79 -30.73
N ILE A 692 22.30 3.58 -30.31
CA ILE A 692 21.36 2.46 -30.24
C ILE A 692 20.55 2.58 -28.95
N LEU A 693 19.22 2.63 -29.08
CA LEU A 693 18.28 2.63 -27.96
C LEU A 693 18.00 1.17 -27.54
N ILE A 694 18.02 0.93 -26.23
CA ILE A 694 17.85 -0.40 -25.65
C ILE A 694 16.86 -0.33 -24.49
N PHE A 695 15.90 -1.24 -24.52
CA PHE A 695 14.93 -1.44 -23.45
C PHE A 695 15.29 -2.70 -22.64
N ALA A 696 15.31 -2.58 -21.32
CA ALA A 696 15.54 -3.69 -20.40
C ALA A 696 14.36 -3.89 -19.46
N SER A 697 14.07 -5.15 -19.11
CA SER A 697 13.15 -5.51 -18.02
C SER A 697 11.70 -5.03 -18.21
N VAL A 698 11.23 -4.94 -19.46
CA VAL A 698 9.95 -4.29 -19.83
C VAL A 698 8.71 -5.14 -19.43
N PRO A 699 7.75 -4.59 -18.66
CA PRO A 699 6.47 -5.25 -18.40
C PRO A 699 5.66 -5.55 -19.67
N THR A 700 4.87 -6.63 -19.66
CA THR A 700 4.04 -7.09 -20.80
C THR A 700 3.20 -5.99 -21.44
N ASP A 701 2.60 -5.16 -20.61
CA ASP A 701 1.57 -4.20 -21.03
C ASP A 701 2.23 -2.93 -21.57
N ALA A 702 3.39 -2.56 -21.01
CA ALA A 702 4.26 -1.51 -21.52
C ALA A 702 4.90 -1.90 -22.87
N GLU A 703 5.42 -3.13 -22.99
CA GLU A 703 5.98 -3.66 -24.23
C GLU A 703 4.94 -3.65 -25.35
N ARG A 704 3.70 -4.06 -25.05
CA ARG A 704 2.59 -4.04 -26.01
C ARG A 704 2.31 -2.62 -26.52
N LEU A 705 2.29 -1.61 -25.65
CA LEU A 705 2.09 -0.22 -26.07
C LEU A 705 3.29 0.31 -26.88
N LEU A 706 4.52 0.00 -26.46
CA LEU A 706 5.74 0.38 -27.16
C LEU A 706 5.83 -0.20 -28.58
N ARG A 707 5.33 -1.44 -28.79
CA ARG A 707 5.23 -2.07 -30.14
C ARG A 707 4.07 -1.51 -30.97
N VAL A 708 2.91 -1.24 -30.36
CA VAL A 708 1.72 -0.66 -31.04
C VAL A 708 1.95 0.79 -31.54
N HIS A 709 2.99 1.45 -31.05
CA HIS A 709 3.41 2.79 -31.45
C HIS A 709 4.81 2.82 -32.09
N ASP A 710 5.29 1.68 -32.62
CA ASP A 710 6.52 1.51 -33.40
C ASP A 710 7.84 1.96 -32.70
N VAL A 711 7.79 2.19 -31.39
CA VAL A 711 8.96 2.48 -30.56
C VAL A 711 9.84 1.24 -30.42
N ILE A 712 9.22 0.08 -30.20
CA ILE A 712 9.88 -1.23 -30.31
C ILE A 712 9.47 -1.84 -31.65
N GLU A 713 10.43 -2.43 -32.35
CA GLU A 713 10.24 -3.06 -33.67
C GLU A 713 9.18 -4.19 -33.62
N GLN A 714 8.42 -4.33 -34.71
CA GLN A 714 7.51 -5.46 -34.91
C GLN A 714 8.30 -6.68 -35.43
N GLU A 715 7.81 -7.91 -35.21
CA GLU A 715 8.57 -9.15 -35.46
C GLU A 715 9.00 -9.35 -36.93
N ASP A 716 8.37 -8.63 -37.86
CA ASP A 716 8.70 -8.62 -39.30
C ASP A 716 10.02 -7.90 -39.66
N GLY A 717 10.70 -7.26 -38.70
CA GLY A 717 12.06 -6.73 -38.85
C GLY A 717 12.22 -5.58 -39.86
N SER A 718 11.18 -4.78 -40.04
CA SER A 718 11.05 -3.77 -41.11
C SER A 718 11.35 -2.32 -40.73
N GLY A 719 11.63 -2.05 -39.45
CA GLY A 719 12.14 -0.77 -38.92
C GLY A 719 13.43 -1.01 -38.13
N GLY A 720 14.21 0.03 -37.84
CA GLY A 720 15.51 -0.14 -37.18
C GLY A 720 15.80 0.86 -36.07
N GLY A 721 16.45 0.36 -35.01
CA GLY A 721 17.21 1.14 -34.03
C GLY A 721 16.96 0.82 -32.56
N SER A 722 16.09 -0.14 -32.23
CA SER A 722 15.60 -0.36 -30.86
C SER A 722 15.64 -1.84 -30.44
N LEU A 723 16.53 -2.19 -29.49
CA LEU A 723 16.66 -3.54 -28.96
C LEU A 723 15.90 -3.73 -27.63
N VAL A 724 15.56 -4.98 -27.30
CA VAL A 724 14.82 -5.34 -26.06
C VAL A 724 15.45 -6.57 -25.40
N PHE A 725 15.67 -6.51 -24.09
CA PHE A 725 16.23 -7.60 -23.30
C PHE A 725 15.38 -7.88 -22.04
N ASP A 726 15.29 -9.14 -21.62
CA ASP A 726 14.53 -9.56 -20.43
C ASP A 726 14.97 -8.87 -19.13
N THR A 727 16.22 -8.41 -19.07
CA THR A 727 16.90 -7.93 -17.86
C THR A 727 18.03 -6.97 -18.23
N LEU A 728 18.28 -5.95 -17.40
CA LEU A 728 19.41 -5.02 -17.56
C LEU A 728 20.77 -5.73 -17.70
N ASP A 729 20.99 -6.82 -16.96
CA ASP A 729 22.25 -7.57 -16.97
C ASP A 729 22.60 -8.16 -18.36
N LYS A 730 21.59 -8.61 -19.12
CA LYS A 730 21.76 -9.06 -20.52
C LYS A 730 22.02 -7.91 -21.49
N ALA A 731 21.36 -6.76 -21.28
CA ALA A 731 21.56 -5.57 -22.11
C ALA A 731 22.98 -5.03 -21.96
N LEU A 732 23.48 -4.94 -20.72
CA LEU A 732 24.86 -4.56 -20.42
C LEU A 732 25.87 -5.53 -21.03
N GLU A 733 25.64 -6.85 -20.92
CA GLU A 733 26.53 -7.86 -21.50
C GLU A 733 26.66 -7.68 -23.02
N TRP A 734 25.54 -7.49 -23.72
CA TRP A 734 25.55 -7.30 -25.18
C TRP A 734 26.28 -6.01 -25.59
N CYS A 735 26.05 -4.89 -24.89
CA CYS A 735 26.78 -3.64 -25.15
C CYS A 735 28.28 -3.75 -24.89
N GLU A 736 28.68 -4.44 -23.82
CA GLU A 736 30.09 -4.65 -23.47
C GLU A 736 30.79 -5.57 -24.48
N ASP A 737 30.16 -6.68 -24.90
CA ASP A 737 30.73 -7.61 -25.87
C ASP A 737 30.83 -6.97 -27.28
N GLU A 738 29.85 -6.17 -27.72
CA GLU A 738 29.94 -5.35 -28.95
C GLU A 738 31.05 -4.27 -28.87
N LEU A 739 31.26 -3.65 -27.70
CA LEU A 739 32.38 -2.72 -27.49
C LEU A 739 33.74 -3.43 -27.59
N LEU A 740 33.86 -4.68 -27.12
CA LEU A 740 35.08 -5.48 -27.28
C LEU A 740 35.30 -5.85 -28.75
N VAL A 741 34.29 -6.40 -29.43
CA VAL A 741 34.36 -6.82 -30.85
C VAL A 741 34.70 -5.63 -31.76
N SER A 742 34.06 -4.47 -31.57
CA SER A 742 34.34 -3.26 -32.36
C SER A 742 35.74 -2.66 -32.13
N ASN A 743 36.48 -3.15 -31.12
CA ASN A 743 37.90 -2.82 -30.86
C ASN A 743 38.86 -3.98 -31.21
N GLY A 744 38.39 -5.02 -31.90
CA GLY A 744 39.21 -6.16 -32.31
C GLY A 744 39.54 -7.15 -31.18
N VAL A 745 38.84 -7.07 -30.04
CA VAL A 745 38.90 -8.07 -28.97
C VAL A 745 37.68 -8.99 -29.11
N PHE A 746 37.88 -10.19 -29.66
CA PHE A 746 36.85 -11.23 -29.59
C PHE A 746 36.67 -11.68 -28.14
N PRO A 747 35.45 -11.64 -27.57
CA PRO A 747 35.23 -12.04 -26.19
C PRO A 747 35.66 -13.48 -25.91
N LEU A 748 36.22 -13.72 -24.73
CA LEU A 748 36.50 -15.08 -24.22
C LEU A 748 35.24 -15.94 -24.08
N SER A 749 34.06 -15.32 -24.13
CA SER A 749 32.77 -16.01 -24.13
C SER A 749 32.48 -16.72 -25.47
N GLU A 750 32.96 -16.18 -26.61
CA GLU A 750 32.60 -16.65 -27.97
C GLU A 750 33.73 -17.37 -28.70
N SER A 751 34.96 -17.25 -28.22
CA SER A 751 36.16 -17.83 -28.82
C SER A 751 36.28 -19.34 -28.53
N ALA A 752 35.29 -20.10 -28.99
CA ALA A 752 35.40 -21.55 -29.12
C ALA A 752 36.58 -21.90 -30.04
N PRO A 753 37.65 -22.57 -29.57
CA PRO A 753 38.70 -23.03 -30.46
C PRO A 753 38.11 -24.08 -31.39
N ALA A 754 38.44 -24.02 -32.69
CA ALA A 754 37.86 -24.87 -33.73
C ALA A 754 38.41 -26.32 -33.69
N ILE A 755 38.33 -26.98 -32.52
CA ILE A 755 38.81 -28.34 -32.27
C ILE A 755 37.77 -29.34 -32.77
N THR A 756 37.54 -29.34 -34.08
CA THR A 756 37.01 -30.52 -34.76
C THR A 756 38.09 -31.60 -34.83
N SER A 757 37.75 -32.80 -34.36
CA SER A 757 38.51 -34.07 -34.44
C SER A 757 39.57 -34.40 -33.35
N ASN A 758 39.25 -35.49 -32.62
CA ASN A 758 40.07 -36.68 -32.36
C ASN A 758 41.48 -36.64 -31.71
N GLU A 759 42.06 -35.51 -31.32
CA GLU A 759 43.31 -35.53 -30.54
C GLU A 759 43.07 -35.63 -29.02
N GLU A 760 43.08 -36.86 -28.49
CA GLU A 760 42.83 -37.22 -27.08
C GLU A 760 43.83 -36.64 -26.03
N GLY A 761 44.72 -35.72 -26.41
CA GLY A 761 45.72 -35.11 -25.53
C GLY A 761 45.42 -33.67 -25.11
N HIS A 762 44.84 -32.86 -25.99
CA HIS A 762 44.81 -31.40 -25.84
C HIS A 762 43.98 -30.89 -24.66
N HIS A 763 42.86 -31.54 -24.30
CA HIS A 763 42.06 -31.11 -23.15
C HIS A 763 42.80 -31.23 -21.81
N TRP A 764 43.79 -32.13 -21.70
CA TRP A 764 44.62 -32.21 -20.50
C TRP A 764 45.68 -31.10 -20.44
N GLN A 765 46.19 -30.65 -21.59
CA GLN A 765 47.08 -29.49 -21.67
C GLN A 765 46.32 -28.21 -21.34
N LEU A 766 45.12 -28.03 -21.90
CA LEU A 766 44.22 -26.92 -21.56
C LEU A 766 43.98 -26.80 -20.05
N LEU A 767 43.74 -27.93 -19.35
CA LEU A 767 43.58 -27.89 -17.89
C LEU A 767 44.90 -27.63 -17.13
N ASP A 768 46.06 -28.04 -17.66
CA ASP A 768 47.37 -27.74 -17.05
C ASP A 768 47.75 -26.26 -17.19
N ASP A 769 47.38 -25.62 -18.32
CA ASP A 769 47.56 -24.19 -18.60
C ASP A 769 46.60 -23.29 -17.80
N LEU A 770 45.37 -23.75 -17.55
CA LEU A 770 44.39 -23.07 -16.69
C LEU A 770 44.71 -23.17 -15.19
N LEU A 771 45.63 -24.06 -14.79
CA LEU A 771 46.06 -24.21 -13.40
C LEU A 771 47.29 -23.34 -13.08
N PRO A 772 47.33 -22.63 -11.94
CA PRO A 772 48.45 -21.77 -11.55
C PRO A 772 49.80 -22.48 -11.71
N ARG A 773 50.77 -21.79 -12.32
CA ARG A 773 52.11 -22.35 -12.55
C ARG A 773 52.80 -22.60 -11.21
N PRO A 774 53.57 -23.70 -11.05
CA PRO A 774 54.28 -23.98 -9.81
C PRO A 774 55.27 -22.85 -9.47
N ASP A 775 55.19 -22.34 -8.24
CA ASP A 775 55.97 -21.19 -7.78
C ASP A 775 57.48 -21.46 -7.78
N LYS A 776 58.23 -20.78 -8.67
CA LYS A 776 59.69 -20.83 -8.72
C LYS A 776 60.39 -19.97 -7.65
N LEU A 777 59.67 -19.47 -6.66
CA LEU A 777 60.11 -18.36 -5.81
C LEU A 777 60.94 -18.76 -4.57
N HIS A 778 61.11 -20.05 -4.30
CA HIS A 778 61.81 -20.55 -3.09
C HIS A 778 62.99 -21.50 -3.35
N GLN A 779 63.56 -21.50 -4.57
CA GLN A 779 64.89 -22.08 -4.82
C GLN A 779 65.83 -21.04 -5.46
N LYS A 780 66.44 -20.20 -4.61
CA LYS A 780 67.60 -19.37 -4.98
C LYS A 780 68.74 -19.39 -3.96
N THR A 781 68.74 -20.38 -3.07
CA THR A 781 69.85 -20.77 -2.19
C THR A 781 69.73 -22.26 -1.92
N ASP A 782 70.24 -23.07 -2.85
CA ASP A 782 71.34 -24.00 -2.58
C ASP A 782 71.79 -24.70 -3.87
N LEU A 783 73.01 -25.21 -3.87
CA LEU A 783 73.73 -25.65 -5.07
C LEU A 783 73.90 -27.18 -5.14
N VAL A 784 73.71 -27.71 -6.36
CA VAL A 784 74.19 -29.02 -6.84
C VAL A 784 73.42 -30.28 -6.38
N ASN A 785 73.10 -31.14 -7.36
CA ASN A 785 72.70 -32.56 -7.25
C ASN A 785 71.30 -32.97 -6.72
N SER A 786 70.22 -32.44 -7.29
CA SER A 786 68.90 -33.14 -7.31
C SER A 786 68.03 -32.92 -8.57
N GLN A 787 68.45 -32.11 -9.54
CA GLN A 787 67.63 -31.68 -10.69
C GLN A 787 67.35 -32.81 -11.71
N ARG A 788 66.28 -33.59 -11.48
CA ARG A 788 65.44 -34.17 -12.57
C ARG A 788 64.09 -34.75 -12.15
N ASN A 789 63.84 -35.04 -10.87
CA ASN A 789 62.64 -35.79 -10.45
C ASN A 789 61.51 -34.98 -9.79
N GLU A 790 61.76 -33.78 -9.25
CA GLU A 790 60.75 -33.06 -8.45
C GLU A 790 59.72 -32.30 -9.32
N ASP A 791 60.15 -31.66 -10.42
CA ASP A 791 59.24 -31.05 -11.41
C ASP A 791 58.24 -32.05 -12.00
N ALA A 792 58.60 -33.34 -12.05
CA ALA A 792 57.70 -34.40 -12.51
C ALA A 792 56.51 -34.64 -11.54
N GLY A 793 56.49 -34.04 -10.36
CA GLY A 793 55.40 -34.15 -9.37
C GLY A 793 54.24 -33.17 -9.56
N SER A 794 54.47 -32.00 -10.17
CA SER A 794 53.52 -30.87 -10.21
C SER A 794 52.73 -30.71 -11.52
N VAL A 795 53.25 -31.27 -12.62
CA VAL A 795 52.63 -31.21 -13.97
C VAL A 795 51.44 -32.18 -14.09
N LEU A 796 50.34 -31.71 -14.70
CA LEU A 796 49.15 -32.52 -15.00
C LEU A 796 49.36 -33.34 -16.28
N THR A 797 50.07 -34.45 -16.19
CA THR A 797 50.17 -35.41 -17.30
C THR A 797 48.83 -36.10 -17.57
N ARG A 798 48.54 -36.47 -18.84
CA ARG A 798 47.30 -37.15 -19.28
C ARG A 798 46.83 -38.24 -18.30
N LYS A 799 47.74 -39.14 -17.92
CA LYS A 799 47.48 -40.25 -16.98
C LYS A 799 47.05 -39.78 -15.57
N ARG A 800 47.53 -38.63 -15.09
CA ARG A 800 47.06 -38.02 -13.83
C ARG A 800 45.70 -37.34 -13.99
N GLY A 801 45.48 -36.63 -15.11
CA GLY A 801 44.18 -36.08 -15.46
C GLY A 801 43.09 -37.15 -15.39
N GLU A 802 43.27 -38.23 -16.14
CA GLU A 802 42.37 -39.40 -16.18
C GLU A 802 42.18 -40.10 -14.82
N THR A 803 43.14 -39.97 -13.89
CA THR A 803 43.07 -40.59 -12.55
C THR A 803 42.23 -39.78 -11.54
N TYR A 804 42.14 -38.46 -11.70
CA TYR A 804 41.56 -37.56 -10.70
C TYR A 804 40.42 -36.67 -11.22
N VAL A 805 40.39 -36.33 -12.50
CA VAL A 805 39.47 -35.36 -13.08
C VAL A 805 38.58 -36.03 -14.11
N THR A 806 37.28 -35.78 -14.04
CA THR A 806 36.31 -36.25 -15.04
C THR A 806 36.08 -35.16 -16.06
N TYR A 807 36.58 -35.35 -17.29
CA TYR A 807 36.26 -34.49 -18.43
C TYR A 807 34.82 -34.75 -18.91
N MET A 808 34.07 -33.69 -19.20
CA MET A 808 32.72 -33.74 -19.74
C MET A 808 32.55 -32.63 -20.78
N LEU A 809 32.01 -32.99 -21.94
CA LEU A 809 31.45 -32.01 -22.89
C LEU A 809 29.95 -31.85 -22.58
N LYS A 810 29.53 -30.63 -22.25
CA LYS A 810 28.14 -30.24 -21.99
C LYS A 810 27.56 -29.53 -23.21
N LYS A 811 26.30 -29.81 -23.51
CA LYS A 811 25.53 -29.08 -24.53
C LYS A 811 24.92 -27.81 -23.93
N GLU A 812 24.52 -26.88 -24.78
CA GLU A 812 23.62 -25.80 -24.40
C GLU A 812 22.37 -26.37 -23.71
N GLY A 813 21.97 -25.77 -22.58
CA GLY A 813 20.88 -26.25 -21.75
C GLY A 813 21.24 -27.32 -20.73
N ASP A 814 22.43 -27.94 -20.78
CA ASP A 814 22.82 -28.93 -19.76
C ASP A 814 23.03 -28.28 -18.39
N THR A 815 22.43 -28.87 -17.36
CA THR A 815 22.68 -28.50 -15.96
C THR A 815 23.98 -29.13 -15.46
N LEU A 816 24.78 -28.38 -14.70
CA LEU A 816 25.96 -28.88 -13.98
C LEU A 816 25.56 -29.35 -12.57
N TYR A 817 24.82 -28.52 -11.84
CA TYR A 817 24.21 -28.80 -10.53
C TYR A 817 22.98 -27.90 -10.30
N ARG A 818 22.09 -28.29 -9.37
CA ARG A 818 20.90 -27.51 -8.98
C ARG A 818 20.98 -27.01 -7.55
N ALA A 819 20.26 -25.92 -7.28
CA ALA A 819 20.10 -25.40 -5.93
C ALA A 819 19.45 -26.45 -5.02
N GLY A 820 20.07 -26.69 -3.86
CA GLY A 820 19.69 -27.72 -2.89
C GLY A 820 20.47 -29.05 -3.04
N ASP A 821 21.20 -29.27 -4.13
CA ASP A 821 22.02 -30.47 -4.31
C ASP A 821 23.19 -30.53 -3.30
N LEU A 822 23.67 -31.74 -3.02
CA LEU A 822 24.89 -31.98 -2.23
C LEU A 822 26.13 -31.68 -3.08
N VAL A 823 27.05 -30.87 -2.54
CA VAL A 823 28.27 -30.46 -3.23
C VAL A 823 29.29 -31.60 -3.23
N ASN A 824 29.41 -32.27 -4.37
CA ASN A 824 30.25 -33.47 -4.53
C ASN A 824 31.63 -33.19 -5.13
N GLY A 825 31.92 -31.95 -5.54
CA GLY A 825 33.17 -31.54 -6.17
C GLY A 825 33.11 -30.11 -6.72
N VAL A 826 34.16 -29.71 -7.45
CA VAL A 826 34.25 -28.43 -8.19
C VAL A 826 34.26 -28.69 -9.69
N TYR A 827 33.68 -27.79 -10.46
CA TYR A 827 33.68 -27.82 -11.93
C TYR A 827 34.52 -26.64 -12.44
N PHE A 828 35.59 -26.94 -13.19
CA PHE A 828 36.41 -25.94 -13.89
C PHE A 828 35.95 -25.84 -15.34
N ILE A 829 35.84 -24.62 -15.87
CA ILE A 829 35.33 -24.37 -17.23
C ILE A 829 36.51 -24.26 -18.21
N GLY A 830 36.63 -25.23 -19.11
CA GLY A 830 37.70 -25.29 -20.11
C GLY A 830 37.49 -24.31 -21.27
N TYR A 831 36.27 -24.26 -21.80
CA TYR A 831 35.78 -23.28 -22.76
C TYR A 831 34.24 -23.29 -22.76
N GLY A 832 33.60 -22.20 -23.22
CA GLY A 832 32.13 -22.04 -23.25
C GLY A 832 31.60 -21.10 -22.16
N LYS A 833 30.26 -20.98 -22.07
CA LYS A 833 29.55 -20.06 -21.16
C LYS A 833 28.69 -20.87 -20.17
N VAL A 834 28.85 -20.66 -18.86
CA VAL A 834 27.96 -21.24 -17.81
C VAL A 834 27.31 -20.12 -17.00
N ASP A 835 25.98 -20.08 -16.98
CA ASP A 835 25.23 -19.14 -16.13
C ASP A 835 24.87 -19.78 -14.78
N VAL A 836 25.04 -19.00 -13.72
CA VAL A 836 24.61 -19.32 -12.36
C VAL A 836 23.33 -18.53 -12.05
N PHE A 837 22.24 -19.24 -11.76
CA PHE A 837 20.91 -18.66 -11.55
C PHE A 837 20.36 -18.85 -10.13
N LEU A 838 19.53 -17.91 -9.68
CA LEU A 838 18.69 -18.07 -8.48
C LEU A 838 17.79 -19.32 -8.55
N PRO A 839 17.40 -19.93 -7.42
CA PRO A 839 16.43 -21.03 -7.39
C PRO A 839 15.05 -20.55 -7.88
N SER A 840 14.39 -21.36 -8.72
CA SER A 840 13.15 -20.95 -9.39
C SER A 840 11.98 -20.64 -8.45
N LYS A 841 11.94 -21.26 -7.25
CA LYS A 841 10.95 -20.95 -6.21
C LYS A 841 11.07 -19.53 -5.64
N ILE A 842 12.18 -18.83 -5.88
CA ILE A 842 12.40 -17.43 -5.47
C ILE A 842 12.03 -16.47 -6.62
N HIS A 843 11.95 -16.94 -7.88
CA HIS A 843 11.55 -16.10 -9.01
C HIS A 843 10.10 -15.61 -8.90
N GLU A 844 9.20 -16.43 -8.34
CA GLU A 844 7.78 -16.09 -8.14
C GLU A 844 7.58 -14.87 -7.20
N GLY A 845 8.60 -14.50 -6.42
CA GLY A 845 8.60 -13.32 -5.56
C GLY A 845 9.29 -12.07 -6.12
N LEU A 846 9.85 -12.10 -7.34
CA LEU A 846 10.61 -10.98 -7.92
C LEU A 846 9.76 -9.88 -8.58
N GLY A 847 8.43 -9.97 -8.51
CA GLY A 847 7.51 -8.91 -8.93
C GLY A 847 6.90 -9.07 -10.34
N PRO A 848 5.83 -8.31 -10.65
CA PRO A 848 5.04 -8.46 -11.86
C PRO A 848 5.71 -7.79 -13.08
N GLY A 849 6.78 -8.40 -13.58
CA GLY A 849 7.47 -7.93 -14.79
C GLY A 849 8.68 -8.80 -15.19
N PHE A 850 9.34 -9.42 -14.21
CA PHE A 850 10.57 -10.18 -14.43
C PHE A 850 10.36 -11.42 -15.33
N ARG A 851 10.97 -11.43 -16.52
CA ARG A 851 10.97 -12.58 -17.44
C ARG A 851 12.26 -13.41 -17.32
N GLY A 852 12.12 -14.74 -17.37
CA GLY A 852 13.25 -15.67 -17.38
C GLY A 852 13.77 -16.03 -15.98
N ARG A 853 15.09 -16.05 -15.80
CA ARG A 853 15.76 -16.41 -14.54
C ARG A 853 16.79 -15.36 -14.16
N LYS A 854 16.82 -14.95 -12.89
CA LYS A 854 17.81 -13.98 -12.39
C LYS A 854 19.19 -14.62 -12.31
N ARG A 855 20.08 -14.19 -13.20
CA ARG A 855 21.51 -14.55 -13.22
C ARG A 855 22.24 -13.86 -12.06
N ILE A 856 23.16 -14.58 -11.44
CA ILE A 856 24.07 -14.10 -10.40
C ILE A 856 25.43 -13.75 -11.01
N THR A 857 25.98 -14.66 -11.80
CA THR A 857 27.21 -14.52 -12.61
C THR A 857 27.12 -15.40 -13.87
N ARG A 858 27.87 -15.02 -14.92
CA ARG A 858 28.26 -15.86 -16.07
C ARG A 858 29.74 -16.18 -15.94
N VAL A 859 30.05 -17.48 -15.87
CA VAL A 859 31.39 -18.03 -15.77
C VAL A 859 31.86 -18.48 -17.15
N CYS A 860 33.02 -17.98 -17.56
CA CYS A 860 33.66 -18.23 -18.86
C CYS A 860 34.90 -19.13 -18.73
N GLN A 861 35.70 -19.25 -19.80
CA GLN A 861 36.95 -20.02 -19.81
C GLN A 861 37.88 -19.65 -18.64
N GLY A 862 38.39 -20.67 -17.94
CA GLY A 862 39.26 -20.52 -16.77
C GLY A 862 38.54 -20.27 -15.45
N GLY A 863 37.27 -19.87 -15.48
CA GLY A 863 36.42 -19.79 -14.30
C GLY A 863 36.04 -21.16 -13.73
N LEU A 864 35.43 -21.16 -12.54
CA LEU A 864 35.01 -22.38 -11.86
C LEU A 864 33.72 -22.17 -11.05
N VAL A 865 32.99 -23.26 -10.79
CA VAL A 865 31.72 -23.23 -10.03
C VAL A 865 31.67 -24.33 -8.98
N GLY A 866 31.04 -24.02 -7.84
CA GLY A 866 30.86 -24.93 -6.70
C GLY A 866 31.99 -24.95 -5.65
N ALA A 867 33.08 -24.21 -5.85
CA ALA A 867 34.21 -24.20 -4.90
C ALA A 867 33.84 -23.61 -3.53
N SER A 868 33.12 -22.50 -3.52
CA SER A 868 32.70 -21.81 -2.29
C SER A 868 31.81 -22.71 -1.41
N GLU A 869 30.79 -23.34 -1.98
CA GLU A 869 29.92 -24.24 -1.21
C GLU A 869 30.65 -25.54 -0.78
N LEU A 870 31.59 -26.04 -1.59
CA LEU A 870 32.42 -27.20 -1.23
C LEU A 870 33.29 -26.91 0.00
N ILE A 871 33.94 -25.74 0.03
CA ILE A 871 34.82 -25.31 1.13
C ILE A 871 34.00 -25.00 2.38
N LEU A 872 32.88 -24.27 2.26
CA LEU A 872 31.97 -23.97 3.37
C LEU A 872 31.12 -25.17 3.83
N HIS A 873 31.21 -26.31 3.14
CA HIS A 873 30.45 -27.55 3.40
C HIS A 873 28.91 -27.35 3.39
N LYS A 874 28.42 -26.34 2.67
CA LYS A 874 26.98 -26.07 2.47
C LYS A 874 26.47 -26.84 1.25
N ARG A 875 25.15 -26.87 1.04
CA ARG A 875 24.53 -27.32 -0.22
C ARG A 875 24.67 -26.23 -1.28
N HIS A 876 24.58 -26.60 -2.56
CA HIS A 876 24.56 -25.62 -3.65
C HIS A 876 23.42 -24.61 -3.45
N GLN A 877 23.73 -23.31 -3.41
CA GLN A 877 22.72 -22.26 -3.20
C GLN A 877 22.02 -21.85 -4.49
N PHE A 878 22.72 -22.01 -5.62
CA PHE A 878 22.29 -21.60 -6.95
C PHE A 878 22.27 -22.80 -7.91
N SER A 879 21.75 -22.60 -9.11
CA SER A 879 21.78 -23.63 -10.18
C SER A 879 22.68 -23.20 -11.32
N ALA A 880 23.62 -24.05 -11.74
CA ALA A 880 24.56 -23.75 -12.82
C ALA A 880 24.18 -24.49 -14.11
N GLN A 881 24.09 -23.79 -15.24
CA GLN A 881 23.64 -24.34 -16.52
C GLN A 881 24.46 -23.78 -17.70
N ALA A 882 24.94 -24.66 -18.57
CA ALA A 882 25.66 -24.29 -19.79
C ALA A 882 24.73 -23.56 -20.78
N GLN A 883 25.20 -22.43 -21.32
CA GLN A 883 24.49 -21.61 -22.33
C GLN A 883 25.11 -21.74 -23.73
N ALA A 884 26.10 -22.62 -23.88
CA ALA A 884 26.79 -22.94 -25.12
C ALA A 884 27.40 -24.36 -24.99
N PRO A 885 27.87 -24.99 -26.08
CA PRO A 885 28.74 -26.16 -26.02
C PRO A 885 29.96 -25.88 -25.12
N THR A 886 30.02 -26.51 -23.95
CA THR A 886 30.94 -26.14 -22.87
C THR A 886 31.79 -27.33 -22.45
N SER A 887 33.11 -27.13 -22.43
CA SER A 887 34.09 -28.06 -21.86
C SER A 887 34.16 -27.89 -20.35
N VAL A 888 33.95 -28.98 -19.59
CA VAL A 888 33.88 -28.96 -18.13
C VAL A 888 34.76 -30.06 -17.53
N PHE A 889 35.63 -29.68 -16.60
CA PHE A 889 36.50 -30.58 -15.85
C PHE A 889 35.99 -30.69 -14.41
N PHE A 890 35.47 -31.85 -14.02
CA PHE A 890 34.95 -32.08 -12.67
C PHE A 890 35.95 -32.79 -11.76
N LEU A 891 36.27 -32.16 -10.63
CA LEU A 891 37.12 -32.69 -9.57
C LEU A 891 36.28 -33.03 -8.34
N SER A 892 36.00 -34.32 -8.13
CA SER A 892 35.17 -34.76 -6.99
C SER A 892 35.92 -34.68 -5.65
N LYS A 893 35.18 -34.50 -4.54
CA LYS A 893 35.74 -34.44 -3.18
C LYS A 893 36.57 -35.69 -2.83
N SER A 894 36.15 -36.87 -3.31
CA SER A 894 36.89 -38.11 -3.10
C SER A 894 38.16 -38.20 -3.97
N HIS A 895 38.13 -37.67 -5.20
CA HIS A 895 39.29 -37.64 -6.08
C HIS A 895 40.35 -36.64 -5.57
N TYR A 896 39.92 -35.46 -5.13
CA TYR A 896 40.79 -34.47 -4.50
C TYR A 896 41.46 -35.02 -3.23
N ALA A 897 40.72 -35.71 -2.36
CA ALA A 897 41.29 -36.37 -1.18
C ALA A 897 42.29 -37.49 -1.50
N ARG A 898 42.14 -38.19 -2.66
CA ARG A 898 43.17 -39.11 -3.16
C ARG A 898 44.37 -38.37 -3.75
N MET A 899 44.15 -37.24 -4.44
CA MET A 899 45.20 -36.41 -5.02
C MET A 899 46.10 -35.81 -3.92
N GLN A 900 45.51 -35.25 -2.84
CA GLN A 900 46.26 -34.73 -1.69
C GLN A 900 47.20 -35.76 -1.07
N LYS A 901 46.82 -37.05 -1.02
CA LYS A 901 47.64 -38.13 -0.44
C LYS A 901 48.72 -38.67 -1.37
N ALA A 902 48.50 -38.66 -2.68
CA ALA A 902 49.38 -39.32 -3.66
C ALA A 902 50.21 -38.34 -4.51
N HIS A 903 49.73 -37.11 -4.69
CA HIS A 903 50.32 -36.06 -5.53
C HIS A 903 50.08 -34.67 -4.89
N PRO A 904 50.63 -34.39 -3.68
CA PRO A 904 50.32 -33.18 -2.92
C PRO A 904 50.65 -31.88 -3.68
N ALA A 905 51.74 -31.85 -4.46
CA ALA A 905 52.11 -30.70 -5.28
C ALA A 905 51.08 -30.37 -6.38
N LEU A 906 50.43 -31.38 -6.96
CA LEU A 906 49.34 -31.17 -7.92
C LEU A 906 48.06 -30.71 -7.21
N ALA A 907 47.74 -31.29 -6.05
CA ALA A 907 46.61 -30.84 -5.23
C ALA A 907 46.74 -29.38 -4.79
N ALA A 908 47.96 -28.93 -4.47
CA ALA A 908 48.25 -27.54 -4.15
C ALA A 908 47.91 -26.58 -5.31
N ARG A 909 48.21 -26.93 -6.57
CA ARG A 909 47.84 -26.11 -7.74
C ARG A 909 46.32 -25.98 -7.90
N PHE A 910 45.57 -27.07 -7.73
CA PHE A 910 44.10 -27.01 -7.70
C PHE A 910 43.57 -26.16 -6.53
N GLN A 911 44.22 -26.20 -5.35
CA GLN A 911 43.86 -25.37 -4.21
C GLN A 911 44.14 -23.88 -4.47
N GLN A 912 45.28 -23.57 -5.08
CA GLN A 912 45.68 -22.22 -5.49
C GLN A 912 44.71 -21.64 -6.53
N ALA A 913 44.24 -22.46 -7.48
CA ALA A 913 43.21 -22.05 -8.46
C ALA A 913 41.88 -21.69 -7.79
N MET A 914 41.40 -22.53 -6.86
CA MET A 914 40.18 -22.24 -6.09
C MET A 914 40.31 -20.96 -5.25
N LEU A 915 41.46 -20.76 -4.59
CA LEU A 915 41.73 -19.55 -3.80
C LEU A 915 41.82 -18.29 -4.66
N GLN A 916 42.47 -18.35 -5.83
CA GLN A 916 42.58 -17.22 -6.75
C GLN A 916 41.21 -16.85 -7.34
N SER A 917 40.40 -17.81 -7.79
CA SER A 917 39.04 -17.55 -8.28
C SER A 917 38.17 -16.87 -7.22
N MET A 918 38.18 -17.36 -5.97
CA MET A 918 37.41 -16.71 -4.89
C MET A 918 37.93 -15.30 -4.56
N ALA A 919 39.25 -15.08 -4.55
CA ALA A 919 39.83 -13.76 -4.30
C ALA A 919 39.50 -12.75 -5.43
N ILE A 920 39.50 -13.21 -6.68
CA ILE A 920 39.10 -12.42 -7.86
C ILE A 920 37.61 -12.03 -7.76
N GLY A 921 36.72 -12.98 -7.40
CA GLY A 921 35.29 -12.69 -7.21
C GLY A 921 35.00 -11.70 -6.08
N VAL A 922 35.79 -11.70 -4.99
CA VAL A 922 35.67 -10.70 -3.90
C VAL A 922 36.18 -9.32 -4.34
N LEU A 923 37.25 -9.27 -5.15
CA LEU A 923 37.71 -8.01 -5.73
C LEU A 923 36.68 -7.42 -6.71
N GLU A 924 35.96 -8.27 -7.44
CA GLU A 924 34.86 -7.86 -8.32
C GLU A 924 33.66 -7.31 -7.55
N SER A 925 33.19 -8.00 -6.50
CA SER A 925 32.04 -7.52 -5.71
C SER A 925 32.29 -6.16 -5.07
N ASN A 926 33.54 -5.89 -4.67
CA ASN A 926 33.90 -4.61 -4.05
C ASN A 926 34.12 -3.49 -5.08
N MET A 927 34.16 -3.79 -6.39
CA MET A 927 34.29 -2.81 -7.48
C MET A 927 32.96 -2.51 -8.18
N THR A 928 31.82 -2.98 -7.65
CA THR A 928 30.48 -2.69 -8.19
C THR A 928 29.62 -1.76 -7.33
N ASP A 929 30.11 -1.38 -6.14
CA ASP A 929 29.38 -0.57 -5.16
C ASP A 929 29.94 0.86 -5.00
N ASP A 930 31.00 1.23 -5.73
CA ASP A 930 31.62 2.56 -5.89
C ASP A 930 31.48 3.09 -7.34
#